data_AF-X0LJQ7-F1
#
_entry.id   AF-X0LJQ7-F1
#
_cell.length_a   1.000
_cell.length_b   1.000
_cell.length_c   1.000
_cell.angle_alpha   90.00
_cell.angle_beta   90.00
_cell.angle_gamma   90.00
#
_symmetry.space_group_name_H-M   'P 1'
#
loop_
_entity.id
_entity.type
_entity.pdbx_description
1 polymer ?
#
loop_
_entity_poly.entity_id
_entity_poly.type
_entity_poly.pdbx_seq_one_letter_code
_entity_poly.pdbx_strand_id
1 'polypeptide(L)'
;MSSSKSFITDSKCLILGGLEYRLSNENFASFRETFIFAHDCSATVSQVRAQDFHLHTNSFSYPQGFRITTDGVAGNAATATTAAVQARAASGVWLSFEFVRPHFPFSITAKGGDGYEGIDAVATHGTGGNGGNGGAGGKVTMIYNDLFRNILRASRQVNEAKTPRERKLRLQGWLKSSRNQLVNTPSHKHIEDGLKALENLIAGSATADEDIEKEFSALKDDLDGSSSKFRASISIDVRGGAYGTGGDGSQKGNNGVSGPSGSLNSTLMTPKSVANSTEILVHPDQISIAVLELENLFFIGTSSAILTAIRHVQTLKQRLSFIDQLTPQDPLFKAYVDNESHLLIVPSGEEMPTSIASLKVSLENVRAIERNLYGGYDFYGHVASWVPSGSFPFYRDQLNSALNDLISIQNNYFKYQDIAREENKAKDRISYARAAVDVGKRSCKADLVTLRSQLKSSASSIAVLQEGLPTKRKALVEKIRAFSQDIKNSFNISMESFVNAASTFVFAPGLAMGAVQAASLLHTGLSTITDDAGIQIRKEFVVNKITVMSAGLEGLKEAIEAGNGGELTVDDPGAAKLMAKESDIQDLLTKYRETLGSEKVRVVREMFDDYLKVVIDRNNLVIHYNACLVLWLTTKSKLDSYVQTERSLGRDFIERVHGEVPQLAVTVERNYITTISTVMELLYRTTKALSYVTLSVEPTTFTRLRGQGFLQEGIATALKEEKIDIIKRWANAIEGSKALRQPFGGDNDAVKYELTEEQLQSLLLDLGGKDADYGVIMGIPAARKRTPVDESPFAGYADVRLTRVRFYLDGVQTASNKLQVTLLHGGTDEMVAPDDLSLKFTHDSSTIKFHYDIITGRIITDGNVEDAVDHIYALPGPFTSWRISISKKYNQGLDLSNVSSAWFEFSGLSRSFL
;
A
#
# COMPACT_ATOMS: atom_id res chain seq x y z
N MET A 1 8.86 11.70 -15.51
CA MET A 1 10.27 12.12 -15.33
C MET A 1 11.00 10.95 -14.69
N SER A 2 12.13 10.49 -15.24
CA SER A 2 12.97 9.48 -14.58
C SER A 2 13.70 10.17 -13.42
N SER A 3 13.44 9.77 -12.19
CA SER A 3 14.01 10.39 -10.97
C SER A 3 15.46 9.95 -10.70
N SER A 4 16.26 9.69 -11.73
CA SER A 4 17.65 9.32 -11.52
C SER A 4 18.45 10.49 -10.97
N LYS A 5 19.17 10.26 -9.87
CA LYS A 5 20.10 11.24 -9.29
C LYS A 5 21.53 10.79 -9.48
N SER A 6 22.39 11.72 -9.89
CA SER A 6 23.82 11.48 -10.09
C SER A 6 24.61 12.31 -9.08
N PHE A 7 25.49 11.65 -8.33
CA PHE A 7 26.38 12.27 -7.35
C PHE A 7 27.81 12.07 -7.82
N ILE A 8 28.48 13.18 -8.11
CA ILE A 8 29.81 13.18 -8.71
C ILE A 8 30.78 13.81 -7.72
N THR A 9 31.92 13.14 -7.54
CA THR A 9 33.11 13.66 -6.85
C THR A 9 34.30 13.58 -7.81
N ASP A 10 35.45 14.13 -7.44
CA ASP A 10 36.67 14.14 -8.28
C ASP A 10 37.09 12.76 -8.81
N SER A 11 36.75 11.67 -8.11
CA SER A 11 37.13 10.31 -8.51
C SER A 11 35.96 9.34 -8.69
N LYS A 12 34.72 9.72 -8.39
CA LYS A 12 33.59 8.77 -8.33
C LYS A 12 32.31 9.33 -8.93
N CYS A 13 31.58 8.46 -9.63
CA CYS A 13 30.23 8.70 -10.11
C CYS A 13 29.27 7.68 -9.47
N LEU A 14 28.32 8.15 -8.65
CA LEU A 14 27.26 7.34 -8.07
C LEU A 14 25.92 7.74 -8.68
N ILE A 15 25.21 6.77 -9.26
CA ILE A 15 23.91 6.96 -9.89
C ILE A 15 22.86 6.15 -9.14
N LEU A 16 21.81 6.82 -8.67
CA LEU A 16 20.66 6.22 -7.99
C LEU A 16 19.42 6.41 -8.88
N GLY A 17 19.02 5.37 -9.60
CA GLY A 17 17.81 5.32 -10.42
C GLY A 17 16.61 4.77 -9.64
N GLY A 18 15.44 5.40 -9.76
CA GLY A 18 14.19 4.95 -9.13
C GLY A 18 13.67 3.60 -9.67
N LEU A 19 12.41 3.55 -10.09
CA LEU A 19 11.77 2.40 -10.72
C LEU A 19 12.37 2.13 -12.10
N GLU A 20 12.66 3.16 -12.88
CA GLU A 20 13.26 3.04 -14.21
C GLU A 20 14.48 3.96 -14.39
N TYR A 21 15.56 3.39 -14.93
CA TYR A 21 16.78 4.08 -15.31
C TYR A 21 17.18 3.75 -16.75
N ARG A 22 17.57 4.78 -17.50
CA ARG A 22 18.12 4.65 -18.86
C ARG A 22 19.61 4.95 -18.84
N LEU A 23 20.42 3.92 -19.09
CA LEU A 23 21.86 4.03 -19.23
C LEU A 23 22.18 4.52 -20.65
N SER A 24 22.36 5.84 -20.76
CA SER A 24 22.60 6.55 -22.01
C SER A 24 24.01 7.14 -22.15
N ASN A 25 24.82 7.13 -21.08
CA ASN A 25 26.20 7.59 -21.15
C ASN A 25 27.13 6.44 -21.58
N GLU A 26 27.92 6.71 -22.63
CA GLU A 26 28.89 5.77 -23.20
C GLU A 26 30.24 5.79 -22.48
N ASN A 27 30.55 6.86 -21.75
CA ASN A 27 31.89 7.07 -21.18
C ASN A 27 31.87 7.60 -19.75
N PHE A 28 32.30 6.73 -18.83
CA PHE A 28 32.59 7.00 -17.42
C PHE A 28 34.09 6.91 -17.11
N ALA A 29 34.96 6.82 -18.12
CA ALA A 29 36.40 6.63 -17.92
C ALA A 29 37.10 7.83 -17.24
N SER A 30 36.43 8.98 -17.11
CA SER A 30 36.90 10.11 -16.31
C SER A 30 36.83 9.85 -14.80
N PHE A 31 36.02 8.89 -14.37
CA PHE A 31 35.88 8.51 -12.97
C PHE A 31 36.70 7.26 -12.69
N ARG A 32 37.30 7.20 -11.50
CA ARG A 32 38.01 6.00 -11.01
C ARG A 32 37.01 4.88 -10.73
N GLU A 33 35.86 5.23 -10.14
CA GLU A 33 34.81 4.30 -9.76
C GLU A 33 33.44 4.80 -10.23
N THR A 34 32.63 3.90 -10.80
CA THR A 34 31.26 4.19 -11.22
C THR A 34 30.31 3.17 -10.61
N PHE A 35 29.36 3.65 -9.82
CA PHE A 35 28.32 2.84 -9.18
C PHE A 35 26.95 3.22 -9.73
N ILE A 36 26.19 2.24 -10.18
CA ILE A 36 24.81 2.41 -10.65
C ILE A 36 23.91 1.47 -9.87
N PHE A 37 23.02 2.05 -9.08
CA PHE A 37 21.93 1.34 -8.43
C PHE A 37 20.62 1.77 -9.10
N ALA A 38 19.85 0.81 -9.62
CA ALA A 38 18.55 1.08 -10.23
C ALA A 38 17.55 -0.03 -9.87
N HIS A 39 16.25 0.20 -10.00
CA HIS A 39 15.28 -0.91 -9.97
C HIS A 39 15.23 -1.61 -11.33
N ASP A 40 14.84 -0.92 -12.38
CA ASP A 40 14.93 -1.44 -13.75
C ASP A 40 15.90 -0.58 -14.56
N CYS A 41 16.89 -1.22 -15.19
CA CYS A 41 17.91 -0.55 -15.98
C CYS A 41 17.81 -0.97 -17.45
N SER A 42 17.75 0.01 -18.33
CA SER A 42 17.77 -0.20 -19.78
C SER A 42 18.95 0.55 -20.40
N ALA A 43 19.88 -0.18 -21.01
CA ALA A 43 20.93 0.43 -21.80
C ALA A 43 20.35 0.90 -23.14
N THR A 44 20.61 2.16 -23.50
CA THR A 44 20.28 2.70 -24.83
C THR A 44 21.51 2.83 -25.71
N VAL A 45 22.70 2.64 -25.14
CA VAL A 45 23.99 2.67 -25.82
C VAL A 45 24.46 1.26 -26.14
N SER A 46 25.28 1.11 -27.18
CA SER A 46 25.90 -0.17 -27.54
C SER A 46 27.18 -0.45 -26.75
N GLN A 47 27.80 0.57 -26.15
CA GLN A 47 29.02 0.41 -25.37
C GLN A 47 29.03 1.33 -24.15
N VAL A 48 29.58 0.83 -23.04
CA VAL A 48 29.90 1.59 -21.83
C VAL A 48 31.39 1.41 -21.53
N ARG A 49 32.12 2.51 -21.46
CA ARG A 49 33.54 2.53 -21.05
C ARG A 49 33.67 3.13 -19.65
N ALA A 50 34.39 2.46 -18.76
CA ALA A 50 34.63 2.92 -17.39
C ALA A 50 36.04 2.52 -16.93
N GLN A 51 36.51 3.02 -15.78
CA GLN A 51 37.65 2.44 -15.09
C GLN A 51 37.16 1.27 -14.24
N ASP A 52 36.55 1.53 -13.08
CA ASP A 52 35.85 0.51 -12.28
C ASP A 52 34.33 0.67 -12.42
N PHE A 53 33.60 -0.41 -12.71
CA PHE A 53 32.18 -0.34 -13.07
C PHE A 53 31.30 -1.30 -12.28
N HIS A 54 30.34 -0.74 -11.55
CA HIS A 54 29.42 -1.47 -10.69
C HIS A 54 27.98 -1.17 -11.11
N LEU A 55 27.22 -2.21 -11.48
CA LEU A 55 25.82 -2.10 -11.87
C LEU A 55 24.97 -3.09 -11.07
N HIS A 56 24.08 -2.55 -10.25
CA HIS A 56 23.16 -3.30 -9.41
C HIS A 56 21.71 -2.93 -9.71
N THR A 57 20.98 -3.86 -10.32
CA THR A 57 19.61 -3.63 -10.77
C THR A 57 18.72 -4.83 -10.47
N ASN A 58 17.39 -4.65 -10.41
CA ASN A 58 16.47 -5.79 -10.40
C ASN A 58 16.37 -6.37 -11.81
N SER A 59 16.08 -5.52 -12.81
CA SER A 59 16.09 -5.94 -14.22
C SER A 59 17.12 -5.21 -15.06
N PHE A 60 17.68 -5.92 -16.04
CA PHE A 60 18.59 -5.35 -17.04
C PHE A 60 18.16 -5.71 -18.48
N SER A 61 18.09 -4.69 -19.33
CA SER A 61 17.84 -4.82 -20.76
C SER A 61 18.85 -3.99 -21.55
N TYR A 62 19.22 -4.47 -22.74
CA TYR A 62 20.30 -3.88 -23.53
C TYR A 62 20.11 -4.17 -25.03
N PRO A 63 20.69 -3.35 -25.92
CA PRO A 63 20.62 -3.56 -27.36
C PRO A 63 21.55 -4.70 -27.82
N GLN A 64 21.35 -5.19 -29.04
CA GLN A 64 22.23 -6.20 -29.63
C GLN A 64 23.69 -5.70 -29.69
N GLY A 65 24.64 -6.56 -29.31
CA GLY A 65 26.06 -6.23 -29.35
C GLY A 65 26.54 -5.35 -28.19
N PHE A 66 25.73 -5.21 -27.13
CA PHE A 66 26.09 -4.43 -25.95
C PHE A 66 27.45 -4.85 -25.36
N ARG A 67 28.30 -3.86 -25.03
CA ARG A 67 29.63 -4.08 -24.49
C ARG A 67 29.93 -3.20 -23.27
N ILE A 68 30.53 -3.79 -22.25
CA ILE A 68 31.13 -3.07 -21.11
C ILE A 68 32.65 -3.19 -21.22
N THR A 69 33.36 -2.07 -21.13
CA THR A 69 34.82 -2.04 -21.28
C THR A 69 35.48 -1.29 -20.11
N THR A 70 36.39 -1.97 -19.44
CA THR A 70 37.25 -1.48 -18.33
C THR A 70 38.73 -1.72 -18.60
N ASP A 71 39.06 -1.80 -19.90
CA ASP A 71 40.40 -2.15 -20.37
C ASP A 71 41.46 -1.19 -19.85
N GLY A 72 42.62 -1.75 -19.53
CA GLY A 72 43.80 -1.01 -19.14
C GLY A 72 44.28 -0.10 -20.27
N VAL A 73 44.89 1.02 -19.88
CA VAL A 73 45.48 1.95 -20.84
C VAL A 73 46.77 1.36 -21.36
N ALA A 74 46.92 1.30 -22.69
CA ALA A 74 48.17 0.86 -23.33
C ALA A 74 49.36 1.72 -22.87
N GLY A 75 50.56 1.13 -22.91
CA GLY A 75 51.80 1.87 -22.69
C GLY A 75 51.98 2.97 -23.74
N ASN A 76 52.80 3.96 -23.42
CA ASN A 76 53.22 4.98 -24.39
C ASN A 76 54.64 4.69 -24.86
N ALA A 77 54.93 5.11 -26.10
CA ALA A 77 56.26 5.06 -26.68
C ALA A 77 57.31 5.61 -25.72
N ALA A 78 58.46 4.95 -25.67
CA ALA A 78 59.67 5.57 -25.19
C ALA A 78 59.92 6.88 -25.97
N THR A 79 60.78 7.76 -25.46
CA THR A 79 61.44 8.76 -26.31
C THR A 79 62.93 8.43 -26.33
N ALA A 80 63.73 9.08 -27.18
CA ALA A 80 65.18 8.86 -27.21
C ALA A 80 65.88 9.07 -25.84
N THR A 81 65.19 9.65 -24.85
CA THR A 81 65.71 9.93 -23.50
C THR A 81 64.87 9.33 -22.36
N THR A 82 63.76 8.63 -22.64
CA THR A 82 62.86 8.09 -21.60
C THR A 82 62.46 6.65 -21.89
N ALA A 83 62.45 5.80 -20.87
CA ALA A 83 61.96 4.42 -20.98
C ALA A 83 60.49 4.36 -21.42
N ALA A 84 60.08 3.26 -22.06
CA ALA A 84 58.69 3.01 -22.42
C ALA A 84 57.80 3.04 -21.16
N VAL A 85 56.68 3.75 -21.23
CA VAL A 85 55.73 3.82 -20.11
C VAL A 85 55.01 2.47 -20.04
N GLN A 86 55.08 1.84 -18.88
CA GLN A 86 54.41 0.57 -18.60
C GLN A 86 52.91 0.68 -18.82
N ALA A 87 52.30 -0.36 -19.40
CA ALA A 87 50.86 -0.37 -19.60
C ALA A 87 50.12 -0.50 -18.26
N ARG A 88 48.93 0.09 -18.17
CA ARG A 88 48.12 0.04 -16.95
C ARG A 88 47.27 -1.22 -16.90
N ALA A 89 47.07 -1.73 -15.69
CA ALA A 89 46.11 -2.80 -15.44
C ALA A 89 44.69 -2.37 -15.81
N ALA A 90 43.86 -3.34 -16.19
CA ALA A 90 42.42 -3.17 -16.22
C ALA A 90 41.85 -3.16 -14.79
N SER A 91 40.69 -2.54 -14.66
CA SER A 91 39.95 -2.40 -13.40
C SER A 91 38.80 -3.41 -13.30
N GLY A 92 37.95 -3.28 -12.28
CA GLY A 92 36.88 -4.23 -11.99
C GLY A 92 35.60 -3.99 -12.80
N VAL A 93 34.82 -5.07 -12.94
CA VAL A 93 33.41 -5.00 -13.32
C VAL A 93 32.61 -5.82 -12.32
N TRP A 94 31.60 -5.22 -11.69
CA TRP A 94 30.67 -5.89 -10.80
C TRP A 94 29.24 -5.74 -11.30
N LEU A 95 28.55 -6.86 -11.55
CA LEU A 95 27.18 -6.84 -12.03
C LEU A 95 26.29 -7.67 -11.11
N SER A 96 25.15 -7.11 -10.70
CA SER A 96 24.09 -7.89 -10.07
C SER A 96 22.72 -7.58 -10.66
N PHE A 97 22.03 -8.61 -11.16
CA PHE A 97 20.65 -8.48 -11.65
C PHE A 97 19.81 -9.73 -11.38
N GLU A 98 18.63 -9.55 -10.77
CA GLU A 98 17.66 -10.64 -10.53
C GLU A 98 16.98 -11.06 -11.84
N PHE A 99 16.98 -10.21 -12.86
CA PHE A 99 16.40 -10.52 -14.16
C PHE A 99 17.19 -9.88 -15.29
N VAL A 100 17.70 -10.71 -16.21
CA VAL A 100 18.21 -10.24 -17.50
C VAL A 100 17.43 -10.85 -18.64
N ARG A 101 17.09 -10.02 -19.64
CA ARG A 101 16.45 -10.51 -20.87
C ARG A 101 17.51 -11.09 -21.80
N PRO A 102 17.40 -12.37 -22.18
CA PRO A 102 18.43 -13.06 -22.96
C PRO A 102 18.38 -12.73 -24.46
N HIS A 103 17.82 -11.58 -24.87
CA HIS A 103 17.54 -11.29 -26.28
C HIS A 103 18.79 -11.32 -27.15
N PHE A 104 19.94 -10.89 -26.61
CA PHE A 104 21.23 -10.91 -27.31
C PHE A 104 22.35 -11.26 -26.34
N PRO A 105 23.46 -11.88 -26.78
CA PRO A 105 24.67 -11.92 -25.99
C PRO A 105 25.21 -10.50 -25.76
N PHE A 106 25.81 -10.26 -24.61
CA PHE A 106 26.60 -9.06 -24.36
C PHE A 106 28.05 -9.44 -24.01
N SER A 107 28.95 -8.47 -24.15
CA SER A 107 30.38 -8.68 -23.91
C SER A 107 30.92 -7.80 -22.79
N ILE A 108 31.85 -8.33 -22.01
CA ILE A 108 32.58 -7.60 -20.96
C ILE A 108 34.07 -7.73 -21.29
N THR A 109 34.76 -6.60 -21.42
CA THR A 109 36.22 -6.56 -21.56
C THR A 109 36.83 -5.84 -20.36
N ALA A 110 37.73 -6.52 -19.69
CA ALA A 110 38.58 -6.01 -18.62
C ALA A 110 40.02 -6.46 -18.92
N LYS A 111 40.47 -6.20 -20.15
CA LYS A 111 41.78 -6.64 -20.65
C LYS A 111 42.85 -5.66 -20.19
N GLY A 112 43.97 -6.15 -19.66
CA GLY A 112 45.11 -5.30 -19.34
C GLY A 112 45.64 -4.56 -20.57
N GLY A 113 46.15 -3.33 -20.37
CA GLY A 113 46.69 -2.54 -21.47
C GLY A 113 47.92 -3.20 -22.09
N ASP A 114 48.07 -3.13 -23.41
CA ASP A 114 49.24 -3.70 -24.08
C ASP A 114 50.48 -2.81 -23.86
N GLY A 115 51.62 -3.44 -23.59
CA GLY A 115 52.93 -2.80 -23.48
C GLY A 115 53.36 -2.23 -24.83
N TYR A 116 54.06 -1.09 -24.81
CA TYR A 116 54.51 -0.44 -26.04
C TYR A 116 55.87 -0.98 -26.50
N GLU A 117 56.08 -1.01 -27.82
CA GLU A 117 57.34 -1.44 -28.44
C GLU A 117 58.51 -0.52 -28.05
N GLY A 118 59.71 -1.10 -27.88
CA GLY A 118 60.93 -0.33 -27.69
C GLY A 118 61.29 0.44 -28.97
N ILE A 119 61.93 1.61 -28.84
CA ILE A 119 62.42 2.36 -30.00
C ILE A 119 63.75 1.80 -30.48
N ASP A 120 63.90 1.66 -31.79
CA ASP A 120 65.17 1.32 -32.44
C ASP A 120 66.23 2.43 -32.26
N ALA A 121 67.48 2.05 -32.08
CA ALA A 121 68.56 3.01 -31.87
C ALA A 121 68.87 3.82 -33.14
N VAL A 122 68.93 5.15 -33.01
CA VAL A 122 69.15 6.08 -34.15
C VAL A 122 70.63 6.19 -34.57
N ALA A 123 71.57 5.73 -33.73
CA ALA A 123 73.01 5.79 -33.98
C ALA A 123 73.61 4.37 -34.12
N THR A 124 74.65 4.22 -34.95
CA THR A 124 75.35 2.95 -35.28
C THR A 124 75.92 2.18 -34.07
N HIS A 125 75.97 2.80 -32.88
CA HIS A 125 76.42 2.18 -31.62
C HIS A 125 75.42 2.33 -30.46
N GLY A 126 74.16 2.71 -30.73
CA GLY A 126 73.14 2.82 -29.68
C GLY A 126 72.52 1.47 -29.31
N THR A 127 72.12 1.31 -28.05
CA THR A 127 71.30 0.19 -27.55
C THR A 127 69.84 0.45 -27.90
N GLY A 128 69.11 -0.57 -28.37
CA GLY A 128 67.66 -0.43 -28.58
C GLY A 128 66.91 -0.27 -27.26
N GLY A 129 65.81 0.48 -27.27
CA GLY A 129 64.99 0.70 -26.07
C GLY A 129 64.29 -0.57 -25.60
N ASN A 130 64.12 -0.75 -24.29
CA ASN A 130 63.33 -1.88 -23.76
C ASN A 130 61.85 -1.71 -24.12
N GLY A 131 61.18 -2.82 -24.40
CA GLY A 131 59.73 -2.87 -24.55
C GLY A 131 59.02 -2.71 -23.20
N GLY A 132 57.80 -2.16 -23.21
CA GLY A 132 56.96 -2.02 -22.04
C GLY A 132 56.30 -3.34 -21.63
N ASN A 133 56.06 -3.55 -20.33
CA ASN A 133 55.27 -4.67 -19.84
C ASN A 133 53.77 -4.40 -20.12
N GLY A 134 53.04 -5.49 -20.33
CA GLY A 134 51.58 -5.47 -20.37
C GLY A 134 50.97 -5.30 -18.98
N GLY A 135 49.81 -4.64 -18.92
CA GLY A 135 49.04 -4.47 -17.70
C GLY A 135 48.33 -5.76 -17.29
N ALA A 136 48.07 -5.95 -15.99
CA ALA A 136 47.26 -7.07 -15.52
C ALA A 136 45.80 -6.97 -16.03
N GLY A 137 45.17 -8.13 -16.26
CA GLY A 137 43.74 -8.20 -16.51
C GLY A 137 42.91 -7.89 -15.26
N GLY A 138 41.67 -7.44 -15.46
CA GLY A 138 40.78 -6.99 -14.39
C GLY A 138 39.98 -8.13 -13.73
N LYS A 139 39.17 -7.76 -12.73
CA LYS A 139 38.28 -8.71 -12.04
C LYS A 139 36.84 -8.49 -12.47
N VAL A 140 36.20 -9.53 -13.01
CA VAL A 140 34.77 -9.51 -13.36
C VAL A 140 34.01 -10.37 -12.35
N THR A 141 33.04 -9.78 -11.66
CA THR A 141 32.13 -10.50 -10.76
C THR A 141 30.68 -10.31 -11.18
N MET A 142 29.93 -11.41 -11.24
CA MET A 142 28.52 -11.40 -11.63
C MET A 142 27.70 -12.26 -10.67
N ILE A 143 26.62 -11.69 -10.14
CA ILE A 143 25.57 -12.42 -9.42
C ILE A 143 24.26 -12.18 -10.14
N TYR A 144 23.72 -13.17 -10.83
CA TYR A 144 22.55 -12.92 -11.67
C TYR A 144 21.59 -14.08 -11.85
N ASN A 145 20.37 -13.75 -12.26
CA ASN A 145 19.39 -14.68 -12.80
C ASN A 145 18.96 -14.23 -14.20
N ASP A 146 18.72 -15.20 -15.07
CA ASP A 146 18.14 -14.99 -16.40
C ASP A 146 16.63 -15.29 -16.41
N LEU A 147 15.94 -14.81 -17.45
CA LEU A 147 14.51 -15.04 -17.67
C LEU A 147 14.08 -16.50 -17.46
N PHE A 148 14.83 -17.46 -18.01
CA PHE A 148 14.46 -18.89 -17.92
C PHE A 148 14.59 -19.42 -16.49
N ARG A 149 15.62 -18.97 -15.76
CA ARG A 149 15.78 -19.32 -14.34
C ARG A 149 14.68 -18.77 -13.46
N ASN A 150 14.21 -17.56 -13.75
CA ASN A 150 13.10 -16.98 -12.99
C ASN A 150 11.80 -17.75 -13.21
N ILE A 151 11.51 -18.12 -14.47
CA ILE A 151 10.38 -18.98 -14.81
C ILE A 151 10.50 -20.34 -14.10
N LEU A 152 11.68 -20.96 -14.15
CA LEU A 152 11.96 -22.23 -13.49
C LEU A 152 11.81 -22.13 -11.96
N ARG A 153 12.26 -21.03 -11.33
CA ARG A 153 12.12 -20.81 -9.89
C ARG A 153 10.66 -20.66 -9.48
N ALA A 154 9.85 -19.94 -10.27
CA ALA A 154 8.42 -19.80 -10.04
C ALA A 154 7.68 -21.15 -10.08
N SER A 155 8.22 -22.15 -10.81
CA SER A 155 7.64 -23.50 -10.87
C SER A 155 7.62 -24.23 -9.52
N ARG A 156 8.43 -23.81 -8.53
CA ARG A 156 8.43 -24.39 -7.18
C ARG A 156 7.07 -24.31 -6.51
N GLN A 157 6.31 -23.24 -6.75
CA GLN A 157 4.97 -23.11 -6.20
C GLN A 157 4.05 -24.24 -6.65
N VAL A 158 4.24 -24.78 -7.86
CA VAL A 158 3.46 -25.95 -8.35
C VAL A 158 3.79 -27.20 -7.53
N ASN A 159 5.07 -27.43 -7.22
CA ASN A 159 5.53 -28.60 -6.46
C ASN A 159 5.13 -28.53 -4.98
N GLU A 160 4.90 -27.33 -4.45
CA GLU A 160 4.45 -27.09 -3.07
C GLU A 160 2.93 -27.25 -2.88
N ALA A 161 2.18 -27.57 -3.94
CA ALA A 161 0.74 -27.82 -3.85
C ALA A 161 0.46 -29.09 -3.03
N LYS A 162 -0.52 -29.01 -2.12
CA LYS A 162 -0.88 -30.13 -1.24
C LYS A 162 -1.98 -31.03 -1.81
N THR A 163 -2.70 -30.55 -2.84
CA THR A 163 -3.81 -31.28 -3.46
C THR A 163 -3.70 -31.25 -4.99
N PRO A 164 -4.25 -32.25 -5.72
CA PRO A 164 -4.27 -32.24 -7.18
C PRO A 164 -4.95 -31.00 -7.77
N ARG A 165 -6.04 -30.53 -7.14
CA ARG A 165 -6.76 -29.31 -7.55
C ARG A 165 -5.90 -28.06 -7.39
N GLU A 166 -5.23 -27.92 -6.24
CA GLU A 166 -4.31 -26.81 -5.99
C GLU A 166 -3.13 -26.85 -6.97
N ARG A 167 -2.58 -28.03 -7.25
CA ARG A 167 -1.51 -28.22 -8.22
C ARG A 167 -1.94 -27.75 -9.60
N LYS A 168 -3.13 -28.14 -10.07
CA LYS A 168 -3.71 -27.69 -11.34
C LYS A 168 -3.86 -26.17 -11.42
N LEU A 169 -4.40 -25.54 -10.36
CA LEU A 169 -4.55 -24.08 -10.29
C LEU A 169 -3.21 -23.35 -10.31
N ARG A 170 -2.25 -23.79 -9.50
CA ARG A 170 -0.91 -23.20 -9.45
C ARG A 170 -0.17 -23.39 -10.77
N LEU A 171 -0.35 -24.53 -11.44
CA LEU A 171 0.22 -24.82 -12.75
C LEU A 171 -0.37 -23.92 -13.84
N GLN A 172 -1.70 -23.70 -13.85
CA GLN A 172 -2.35 -22.73 -14.74
C GLN A 172 -1.85 -21.29 -14.50
N GLY A 173 -1.71 -20.89 -13.24
CA GLY A 173 -1.16 -19.59 -12.87
C GLY A 173 0.29 -19.41 -13.33
N TRP A 174 1.12 -20.44 -13.14
CA TRP A 174 2.49 -20.49 -13.61
C TRP A 174 2.57 -20.38 -15.13
N LEU A 175 1.80 -21.18 -15.89
CA LEU A 175 1.75 -21.13 -17.35
C LEU A 175 1.42 -19.74 -17.88
N LYS A 176 0.38 -19.11 -17.32
CA LYS A 176 -0.02 -17.74 -17.69
C LYS A 176 1.11 -16.73 -17.44
N SER A 177 1.78 -16.82 -16.29
CA SER A 177 2.90 -15.94 -15.96
C SER A 177 4.10 -16.17 -16.88
N SER A 178 4.48 -17.44 -17.12
CA SER A 178 5.58 -17.83 -17.99
C SER A 178 5.40 -17.31 -19.41
N ARG A 179 4.19 -17.46 -19.98
CA ARG A 179 3.87 -16.93 -21.31
C ARG A 179 4.05 -15.42 -21.35
N ASN A 180 3.47 -14.69 -20.39
CA ASN A 180 3.60 -13.23 -20.32
C ASN A 180 5.06 -12.75 -20.24
N GLN A 181 5.91 -13.47 -19.52
CA GLN A 181 7.34 -13.13 -19.43
C GLN A 181 8.10 -13.41 -20.74
N LEU A 182 7.61 -14.35 -21.56
CA LEU A 182 8.22 -14.74 -22.83
C LEU A 182 7.74 -13.91 -24.05
N VAL A 183 6.65 -13.14 -23.95
CA VAL A 183 5.92 -12.45 -25.06
C VAL A 183 6.79 -11.60 -26.02
N ASN A 184 8.06 -11.31 -25.72
CA ASN A 184 8.96 -10.60 -26.63
C ASN A 184 10.37 -11.20 -26.69
N THR A 185 10.55 -12.48 -26.35
CA THR A 185 11.87 -13.13 -26.40
C THR A 185 12.02 -13.83 -27.75
N PRO A 186 12.79 -13.27 -28.70
CA PRO A 186 13.04 -13.95 -29.96
C PRO A 186 13.76 -15.26 -29.62
N SER A 187 13.36 -16.37 -30.25
CA SER A 187 14.13 -17.63 -30.31
C SER A 187 14.01 -18.69 -29.20
N HIS A 188 12.80 -18.95 -28.66
CA HIS A 188 12.55 -20.22 -27.92
C HIS A 188 11.22 -20.88 -28.28
N LYS A 189 11.00 -21.11 -29.57
CA LYS A 189 9.80 -21.79 -30.10
C LYS A 189 9.51 -23.12 -29.39
N HIS A 190 10.56 -23.88 -29.04
CA HIS A 190 10.41 -25.15 -28.31
C HIS A 190 9.80 -24.97 -26.91
N ILE A 191 10.15 -23.89 -26.19
CA ILE A 191 9.55 -23.57 -24.89
C ILE A 191 8.09 -23.14 -25.07
N GLU A 192 7.78 -22.35 -26.09
CA GLU A 192 6.39 -21.98 -26.39
C GLU A 192 5.53 -23.20 -26.77
N ASP A 193 6.09 -24.11 -27.56
CA ASP A 193 5.43 -25.35 -27.97
C ASP A 193 5.20 -26.25 -26.75
N GLY A 194 6.18 -26.40 -25.84
CA GLY A 194 6.03 -27.12 -24.57
C GLY A 194 5.00 -26.47 -23.63
N LEU A 195 4.98 -25.13 -23.53
CA LEU A 195 3.95 -24.41 -22.77
C LEU A 195 2.53 -24.67 -23.31
N LYS A 196 2.37 -24.71 -24.64
CA LYS A 196 1.09 -25.04 -25.29
C LYS A 196 0.72 -26.51 -25.09
N ALA A 197 1.68 -27.42 -25.21
CA ALA A 197 1.47 -28.85 -24.98
C ALA A 197 0.96 -29.10 -23.56
N LEU A 198 1.61 -28.50 -22.56
CA LEU A 198 1.21 -28.61 -21.16
C LEU A 198 -0.18 -27.99 -20.89
N GLU A 199 -0.50 -26.83 -21.50
CA GLU A 199 -1.82 -26.20 -21.40
C GLU A 199 -2.94 -27.10 -21.96
N ASN A 200 -2.69 -27.71 -23.13
CA ASN A 200 -3.64 -28.65 -23.74
C ASN A 200 -3.87 -29.89 -22.88
N LEU A 201 -2.81 -30.43 -22.26
CA LEU A 201 -2.91 -31.56 -21.33
C LEU A 201 -3.75 -31.22 -20.09
N ILE A 202 -3.65 -29.99 -19.57
CA ILE A 202 -4.41 -29.53 -18.40
C ILE A 202 -5.89 -29.28 -18.74
N ALA A 203 -6.18 -28.86 -19.96
CA ALA A 203 -7.54 -28.60 -20.44
C ALA A 203 -8.33 -29.89 -20.74
N GLY A 204 -7.65 -31.01 -21.04
CA GLY A 204 -8.27 -32.31 -21.25
C GLY A 204 -8.91 -32.89 -19.99
N SER A 205 -10.07 -33.54 -20.12
CA SER A 205 -10.80 -34.17 -19.01
C SER A 205 -10.38 -35.63 -18.73
N ALA A 206 -9.52 -36.22 -19.58
CA ALA A 206 -9.13 -37.63 -19.55
C ALA A 206 -7.60 -37.88 -19.46
N THR A 207 -6.81 -36.84 -19.22
CA THR A 207 -5.33 -36.91 -19.18
C THR A 207 -4.83 -37.45 -17.84
N ALA A 208 -3.87 -38.38 -17.88
CA ALA A 208 -3.23 -38.92 -16.69
C ALA A 208 -2.27 -37.89 -16.07
N ASP A 209 -2.23 -37.80 -14.74
CA ASP A 209 -1.32 -36.90 -14.02
C ASP A 209 0.16 -37.16 -14.38
N GLU A 210 0.50 -38.39 -14.78
CA GLU A 210 1.83 -38.79 -15.25
C GLU A 210 2.24 -38.05 -16.54
N ASP A 211 1.32 -37.84 -17.49
CA ASP A 211 1.60 -37.12 -18.74
C ASP A 211 1.86 -35.63 -18.47
N ILE A 212 1.11 -35.05 -17.53
CA ILE A 212 1.30 -33.66 -17.07
C ILE A 212 2.66 -33.51 -16.39
N GLU A 213 3.05 -34.44 -15.52
CA GLU A 213 4.37 -34.40 -14.86
C GLU A 213 5.52 -34.58 -15.85
N LYS A 214 5.37 -35.48 -16.82
CA LYS A 214 6.37 -35.70 -17.86
C LYS A 214 6.60 -34.45 -18.69
N GLU A 215 5.53 -33.82 -19.19
CA GLU A 215 5.62 -32.61 -20.00
C GLU A 215 6.12 -31.42 -19.17
N PHE A 216 5.67 -31.29 -17.92
CA PHE A 216 6.15 -30.25 -17.00
C PHE A 216 7.64 -30.42 -16.69
N SER A 217 8.13 -31.64 -16.51
CA SER A 217 9.56 -31.92 -16.32
C SER A 217 10.37 -31.60 -17.57
N ALA A 218 9.92 -32.02 -18.75
CA ALA A 218 10.58 -31.72 -20.02
C ALA A 218 10.71 -30.21 -20.24
N LEU A 219 9.65 -29.44 -19.94
CA LEU A 219 9.67 -27.99 -20.02
C LEU A 219 10.65 -27.35 -19.03
N LYS A 220 10.80 -27.91 -17.82
CA LYS A 220 11.81 -27.46 -16.85
C LYS A 220 13.23 -27.71 -17.35
N ASP A 221 13.48 -28.85 -18.00
CA ASP A 221 14.77 -29.17 -18.60
C ASP A 221 15.09 -28.24 -19.78
N ASP A 222 14.10 -27.92 -20.61
CA ASP A 222 14.24 -26.96 -21.71
C ASP A 222 14.56 -25.54 -21.20
N LEU A 223 13.91 -25.11 -20.12
CA LEU A 223 14.21 -23.84 -19.45
C LEU A 223 15.65 -23.83 -18.89
N ASP A 224 16.08 -24.93 -18.26
CA ASP A 224 17.43 -25.10 -17.72
C ASP A 224 18.50 -25.06 -18.82
N GLY A 225 18.24 -25.77 -19.93
CA GLY A 225 19.10 -25.80 -21.11
C GLY A 225 19.21 -24.43 -21.80
N SER A 226 18.10 -23.72 -21.94
CA SER A 226 18.08 -22.35 -22.48
C SER A 226 18.85 -21.37 -21.60
N SER A 227 18.70 -21.46 -20.27
CA SER A 227 19.51 -20.69 -19.31
C SER A 227 21.00 -20.97 -19.53
N SER A 228 21.39 -22.23 -19.61
CA SER A 228 22.80 -22.64 -19.80
C SER A 228 23.39 -22.11 -21.11
N LYS A 229 22.63 -22.15 -22.22
CA LYS A 229 23.04 -21.58 -23.52
C LYS A 229 23.23 -20.07 -23.45
N PHE A 230 22.33 -19.35 -22.77
CA PHE A 230 22.48 -17.92 -22.56
C PHE A 230 23.74 -17.58 -21.76
N ARG A 231 24.05 -18.32 -20.69
CA ARG A 231 25.30 -18.08 -19.94
C ARG A 231 26.55 -18.30 -20.79
N ALA A 232 26.55 -19.34 -21.61
CA ALA A 232 27.66 -19.63 -22.50
C ALA A 232 27.84 -18.57 -23.61
N SER A 233 26.81 -17.77 -23.90
CA SER A 233 26.89 -16.71 -24.93
C SER A 233 27.43 -15.39 -24.40
N ILE A 234 27.53 -15.20 -23.09
CA ILE A 234 28.15 -14.02 -22.48
C ILE A 234 29.67 -14.10 -22.70
N SER A 235 30.22 -13.16 -23.46
CA SER A 235 31.66 -13.13 -23.78
C SER A 235 32.40 -12.27 -22.76
N ILE A 236 33.37 -12.84 -22.05
CA ILE A 236 34.14 -12.12 -21.02
C ILE A 236 35.64 -12.27 -21.32
N ASP A 237 36.35 -11.15 -21.50
CA ASP A 237 37.80 -11.10 -21.70
C ASP A 237 38.49 -10.42 -20.51
N VAL A 238 39.22 -11.22 -19.72
CA VAL A 238 40.01 -10.76 -18.56
C VAL A 238 41.51 -11.01 -18.77
N ARG A 239 41.98 -11.14 -20.00
CA ARG A 239 43.41 -11.41 -20.27
C ARG A 239 44.28 -10.23 -19.83
N GLY A 240 45.52 -10.53 -19.45
CA GLY A 240 46.54 -9.50 -19.33
C GLY A 240 46.92 -8.91 -20.69
N GLY A 241 47.49 -7.72 -20.68
CA GLY A 241 48.03 -7.09 -21.87
C GLY A 241 49.26 -7.82 -22.40
N ALA A 242 49.48 -7.75 -23.71
CA ALA A 242 50.70 -8.23 -24.33
C ALA A 242 51.90 -7.39 -23.89
N TYR A 243 53.11 -7.95 -23.91
CA TYR A 243 54.34 -7.16 -23.77
C TYR A 243 54.69 -6.47 -25.10
N GLY A 244 55.39 -5.34 -25.01
CA GLY A 244 56.10 -4.77 -26.15
C GLY A 244 57.44 -5.45 -26.34
N THR A 245 57.85 -5.66 -27.60
CA THR A 245 59.17 -6.17 -27.94
C THR A 245 60.23 -5.07 -27.78
N GLY A 246 61.48 -5.45 -27.51
CA GLY A 246 62.59 -4.50 -27.43
C GLY A 246 63.01 -4.01 -28.82
N GLY A 247 63.36 -2.72 -28.91
CA GLY A 247 63.84 -2.11 -30.15
C GLY A 247 65.20 -2.64 -30.57
N ASP A 248 65.50 -2.56 -31.87
CA ASP A 248 66.74 -3.02 -32.46
C ASP A 248 67.86 -1.98 -32.30
N GLY A 249 69.11 -2.45 -32.16
CA GLY A 249 70.30 -1.62 -31.98
C GLY A 249 71.57 -2.45 -31.96
N SER A 250 72.71 -1.83 -31.64
CA SER A 250 73.99 -2.55 -31.44
C SER A 250 73.89 -3.64 -30.36
N GLN A 251 72.98 -3.45 -29.40
CA GLN A 251 72.38 -4.50 -28.59
C GLN A 251 70.86 -4.30 -28.61
N LYS A 252 70.10 -5.38 -28.76
CA LYS A 252 68.63 -5.34 -28.76
C LYS A 252 68.12 -5.02 -27.36
N GLY A 253 67.10 -4.17 -27.27
CA GLY A 253 66.40 -3.92 -26.02
C GLY A 253 65.75 -5.19 -25.48
N ASN A 254 65.53 -5.27 -24.16
CA ASN A 254 64.79 -6.38 -23.57
C ASN A 254 63.30 -6.27 -23.93
N ASN A 255 62.67 -7.42 -24.21
CA ASN A 255 61.21 -7.50 -24.28
C ASN A 255 60.60 -7.21 -22.90
N GLY A 256 59.40 -6.64 -22.89
CA GLY A 256 58.58 -6.55 -21.68
C GLY A 256 58.05 -7.92 -21.23
N VAL A 257 57.28 -7.91 -20.14
CA VAL A 257 56.57 -9.07 -19.59
C VAL A 257 55.07 -8.93 -19.85
N SER A 258 54.41 -9.99 -20.34
CA SER A 258 52.95 -9.97 -20.48
C SER A 258 52.29 -9.80 -19.12
N GLY A 259 51.20 -9.05 -19.07
CA GLY A 259 50.41 -8.94 -17.86
C GLY A 259 49.79 -10.29 -17.46
N PRO A 260 49.63 -10.56 -16.16
CA PRO A 260 48.88 -11.73 -15.72
C PRO A 260 47.39 -11.58 -16.10
N SER A 261 46.74 -12.71 -16.38
CA SER A 261 45.28 -12.74 -16.54
C SER A 261 44.59 -12.36 -15.23
N GLY A 262 43.47 -11.67 -15.36
CA GLY A 262 42.56 -11.34 -14.28
C GLY A 262 41.71 -12.53 -13.84
N SER A 263 40.57 -12.24 -13.18
CA SER A 263 39.69 -13.27 -12.63
C SER A 263 38.23 -13.05 -12.99
N LEU A 264 37.50 -14.16 -13.15
CA LEU A 264 36.07 -14.18 -13.40
C LEU A 264 35.38 -14.98 -12.29
N ASN A 265 34.42 -14.36 -11.61
CA ASN A 265 33.50 -15.04 -10.70
C ASN A 265 32.06 -14.80 -11.15
N SER A 266 31.38 -15.86 -11.59
CA SER A 266 30.01 -15.77 -12.11
C SER A 266 29.14 -16.77 -11.38
N THR A 267 28.12 -16.29 -10.68
CA THR A 267 27.23 -17.11 -9.86
C THR A 267 25.76 -16.76 -10.08
N LEU A 268 24.90 -17.74 -9.84
CA LEU A 268 23.46 -17.53 -9.85
C LEU A 268 23.02 -16.69 -8.65
N MET A 269 22.04 -15.81 -8.83
CA MET A 269 21.44 -15.08 -7.73
C MET A 269 20.50 -16.01 -6.93
N THR A 270 20.95 -16.37 -5.73
CA THR A 270 20.25 -17.22 -4.76
C THR A 270 20.37 -16.58 -3.39
N PRO A 271 19.52 -16.91 -2.40
CA PRO A 271 19.66 -16.38 -1.04
C PRO A 271 21.08 -16.56 -0.48
N LYS A 272 21.72 -17.72 -0.75
CA LYS A 272 23.09 -18.02 -0.30
C LYS A 272 24.15 -17.16 -0.99
N SER A 273 24.08 -16.98 -2.31
CA SER A 273 25.06 -16.14 -3.02
C SER A 273 24.88 -14.66 -2.73
N VAL A 274 23.65 -14.22 -2.47
CA VAL A 274 23.35 -12.87 -1.98
C VAL A 274 23.98 -12.66 -0.60
N ALA A 275 23.72 -13.55 0.37
CA ALA A 275 24.31 -13.45 1.71
C ALA A 275 25.86 -13.49 1.70
N ASN A 276 26.45 -14.27 0.79
CA ASN A 276 27.90 -14.38 0.61
C ASN A 276 28.53 -13.27 -0.22
N SER A 277 27.75 -12.32 -0.74
CA SER A 277 28.29 -11.18 -1.50
C SER A 277 29.20 -10.34 -0.61
N THR A 278 30.34 -9.92 -1.15
CA THR A 278 31.25 -8.98 -0.46
C THR A 278 31.01 -7.53 -0.88
N GLU A 279 29.93 -7.27 -1.60
CA GLU A 279 29.57 -5.96 -2.14
C GLU A 279 28.12 -5.61 -1.82
N ILE A 280 27.85 -4.31 -1.62
CA ILE A 280 26.52 -3.75 -1.44
C ILE A 280 25.71 -3.96 -2.72
N LEU A 281 24.66 -4.77 -2.66
CA LEU A 281 23.83 -5.10 -3.83
C LEU A 281 22.63 -4.16 -3.99
N VAL A 282 22.26 -3.44 -2.94
CA VAL A 282 21.11 -2.54 -2.91
C VAL A 282 21.45 -1.29 -2.10
N HIS A 283 21.27 -0.12 -2.70
CA HIS A 283 21.48 1.16 -2.04
C HIS A 283 20.21 1.64 -1.32
N PRO A 284 20.25 2.04 -0.04
CA PRO A 284 19.07 2.46 0.73
C PRO A 284 18.36 3.67 0.12
N ASP A 285 19.11 4.70 -0.29
CA ASP A 285 18.52 5.90 -0.89
C ASP A 285 17.89 5.63 -2.27
N GLN A 286 18.45 4.71 -3.06
CA GLN A 286 17.86 4.28 -4.32
C GLN A 286 16.48 3.64 -4.10
N ILE A 287 16.38 2.76 -3.12
CA ILE A 287 15.11 2.12 -2.77
C ILE A 287 14.12 3.17 -2.24
N SER A 288 14.59 4.13 -1.45
CA SER A 288 13.74 5.25 -1.01
C SER A 288 13.16 6.07 -2.17
N ILE A 289 13.93 6.30 -3.23
CA ILE A 289 13.46 6.94 -4.47
C ILE A 289 12.41 6.05 -5.17
N ALA A 290 12.69 4.75 -5.32
CA ALA A 290 11.76 3.81 -5.93
C ALA A 290 10.42 3.71 -5.18
N VAL A 291 10.45 3.78 -3.84
CA VAL A 291 9.24 3.80 -3.00
C VAL A 291 8.45 5.10 -3.21
N LEU A 292 9.10 6.25 -3.35
CA LEU A 292 8.43 7.52 -3.65
C LEU A 292 7.72 7.48 -5.02
N GLU A 293 8.37 6.92 -6.04
CA GLU A 293 7.73 6.75 -7.35
C GLU A 293 6.57 5.74 -7.30
N LEU A 294 6.68 4.70 -6.48
CA LEU A 294 5.59 3.77 -6.24
C LEU A 294 4.40 4.45 -5.54
N GLU A 295 4.63 5.27 -4.52
CA GLU A 295 3.61 6.11 -3.89
C GLU A 295 2.95 7.02 -4.94
N ASN A 296 3.74 7.61 -5.85
CA ASN A 296 3.21 8.43 -6.95
C ASN A 296 2.34 7.62 -7.93
N LEU A 297 2.72 6.40 -8.30
CA LEU A 297 1.89 5.53 -9.15
C LEU A 297 0.58 5.15 -8.46
N PHE A 298 0.63 4.82 -7.17
CA PHE A 298 -0.57 4.53 -6.40
C PHE A 298 -1.48 5.76 -6.32
N PHE A 299 -0.88 6.94 -6.11
CA PHE A 299 -1.59 8.22 -6.09
C PHE A 299 -2.27 8.54 -7.43
N ILE A 300 -1.61 8.30 -8.57
CA ILE A 300 -2.21 8.50 -9.91
C ILE A 300 -3.52 7.73 -10.05
N GLY A 301 -3.61 6.51 -9.51
CA GLY A 301 -4.87 5.77 -9.34
C GLY A 301 -5.53 5.25 -10.62
N THR A 302 -4.97 5.52 -11.81
CA THR A 302 -5.49 4.94 -13.07
C THR A 302 -5.24 3.43 -13.11
N SER A 303 -6.08 2.66 -13.82
CA SER A 303 -5.90 1.20 -13.90
C SER A 303 -4.51 0.79 -14.39
N SER A 304 -3.93 1.55 -15.32
CA SER A 304 -2.56 1.34 -15.80
C SER A 304 -1.52 1.62 -14.71
N ALA A 305 -1.64 2.74 -14.00
CA ALA A 305 -0.73 3.10 -12.90
C ALA A 305 -0.82 2.11 -11.73
N ILE A 306 -2.02 1.66 -11.37
CA ILE A 306 -2.26 0.64 -10.33
C ILE A 306 -1.64 -0.71 -10.73
N LEU A 307 -1.83 -1.17 -11.97
CA LEU A 307 -1.20 -2.40 -12.45
C LEU A 307 0.33 -2.30 -12.46
N THR A 308 0.86 -1.12 -12.79
CA THR A 308 2.30 -0.84 -12.75
C THR A 308 2.83 -0.81 -11.32
N ALA A 309 2.10 -0.16 -10.40
CA ALA A 309 2.41 -0.14 -8.97
C ALA A 309 2.45 -1.55 -8.37
N ILE A 310 1.43 -2.38 -8.65
CA ILE A 310 1.37 -3.78 -8.19
C ILE A 310 2.60 -4.56 -8.68
N ARG A 311 3.01 -4.38 -9.94
CA ARG A 311 4.20 -5.04 -10.48
C ARG A 311 5.47 -4.62 -9.71
N HIS A 312 5.66 -3.32 -9.49
CA HIS A 312 6.84 -2.82 -8.78
C HIS A 312 6.86 -3.17 -7.29
N VAL A 313 5.69 -3.25 -6.64
CA VAL A 313 5.57 -3.76 -5.27
C VAL A 313 6.12 -5.18 -5.17
N GLN A 314 5.68 -6.06 -6.09
CA GLN A 314 6.11 -7.46 -6.09
C GLN A 314 7.62 -7.60 -6.31
N THR A 315 8.17 -6.88 -7.29
CA THR A 315 9.60 -6.93 -7.59
C THR A 315 10.45 -6.29 -6.49
N LEU A 316 10.03 -5.18 -5.89
CA LEU A 316 10.73 -4.56 -4.75
C LEU A 316 10.73 -5.49 -3.54
N LYS A 317 9.59 -6.12 -3.21
CA LYS A 317 9.53 -7.12 -2.13
C LYS A 317 10.48 -8.28 -2.36
N GLN A 318 10.53 -8.81 -3.58
CA GLN A 318 11.45 -9.88 -3.93
C GLN A 318 12.91 -9.43 -3.82
N ARG A 319 13.25 -8.26 -4.38
CA ARG A 319 14.61 -7.69 -4.32
C ARG A 319 15.11 -7.48 -2.90
N LEU A 320 14.22 -7.08 -1.98
CA LEU A 320 14.51 -6.81 -0.58
C LEU A 320 14.34 -8.02 0.33
N SER A 321 13.94 -9.18 -0.21
CA SER A 321 13.60 -10.38 0.60
C SER A 321 14.77 -10.94 1.42
N PHE A 322 16.02 -10.63 1.05
CA PHE A 322 17.21 -11.08 1.79
C PHE A 322 17.36 -10.41 3.16
N ILE A 323 16.76 -9.22 3.35
CA ILE A 323 16.97 -8.39 4.54
C ILE A 323 16.52 -9.10 5.81
N ASP A 324 15.40 -9.82 5.75
CA ASP A 324 14.83 -10.54 6.90
C ASP A 324 15.70 -11.74 7.31
N GLN A 325 16.58 -12.21 6.43
CA GLN A 325 17.45 -13.39 6.65
C GLN A 325 18.91 -13.01 6.90
N LEU A 326 19.25 -11.72 6.80
CA LEU A 326 20.63 -11.25 6.89
C LEU A 326 21.10 -11.17 8.35
N THR A 327 22.24 -11.79 8.63
CA THR A 327 22.84 -11.88 9.97
C THR A 327 24.19 -11.16 10.02
N PRO A 328 24.67 -10.71 11.20
CA PRO A 328 25.98 -10.06 11.33
C PRO A 328 27.18 -10.92 10.88
N GLN A 329 27.01 -12.24 10.80
CA GLN A 329 28.06 -13.16 10.37
C GLN A 329 28.20 -13.21 8.84
N ASP A 330 27.14 -12.83 8.11
CA ASP A 330 27.11 -12.89 6.65
C ASP A 330 28.08 -11.88 6.01
N PRO A 331 28.84 -12.28 4.97
CA PRO A 331 29.72 -11.38 4.23
C PRO A 331 29.01 -10.11 3.73
N LEU A 332 27.75 -10.21 3.29
CA LEU A 332 26.99 -9.07 2.81
C LEU A 332 26.70 -8.06 3.92
N PHE A 333 26.42 -8.52 5.14
CA PHE A 333 26.22 -7.62 6.28
C PHE A 333 27.49 -6.80 6.55
N LYS A 334 28.66 -7.46 6.54
CA LYS A 334 29.96 -6.79 6.70
C LYS A 334 30.25 -5.83 5.55
N ALA A 335 29.91 -6.21 4.32
CA ALA A 335 30.05 -5.33 3.16
C ALA A 335 29.24 -4.03 3.33
N TYR A 336 28.02 -4.11 3.90
CA TYR A 336 27.25 -2.93 4.27
C TYR A 336 27.95 -2.09 5.34
N VAL A 337 28.40 -2.69 6.44
CA VAL A 337 29.15 -2.00 7.51
C VAL A 337 30.36 -1.25 6.95
N ASP A 338 31.16 -1.92 6.13
CA ASP A 338 32.47 -1.42 5.71
C ASP A 338 32.37 -0.35 4.61
N ASN A 339 31.28 -0.31 3.84
CA ASN A 339 31.19 0.51 2.62
C ASN A 339 30.11 1.62 2.67
N GLU A 340 29.43 1.87 3.79
CA GLU A 340 28.42 2.95 3.88
C GLU A 340 28.98 4.29 3.41
N SER A 341 30.07 4.74 4.03
CA SER A 341 30.71 6.01 3.68
C SER A 341 31.28 6.00 2.26
N HIS A 342 31.73 4.84 1.76
CA HIS A 342 32.22 4.72 0.40
C HIS A 342 31.11 4.97 -0.63
N LEU A 343 29.85 4.63 -0.32
CA LEU A 343 28.69 4.91 -1.17
C LEU A 343 27.92 6.17 -0.75
N LEU A 344 28.56 7.09 -0.03
CA LEU A 344 27.94 8.34 0.44
C LEU A 344 26.71 8.13 1.36
N ILE A 345 26.63 6.97 2.01
CA ILE A 345 25.65 6.66 3.06
C ILE A 345 26.26 7.10 4.39
N VAL A 346 25.49 7.87 5.18
CA VAL A 346 25.95 8.39 6.47
C VAL A 346 25.79 7.30 7.54
N PRO A 347 26.88 6.84 8.19
CA PRO A 347 26.77 5.84 9.25
C PRO A 347 26.15 6.44 10.52
N SER A 348 25.25 5.70 11.16
CA SER A 348 24.60 6.07 12.43
C SER A 348 25.50 5.86 13.65
N GLY A 349 26.52 5.00 13.53
CA GLY A 349 27.34 4.56 14.66
C GLY A 349 26.65 3.53 15.58
N GLU A 350 25.49 3.01 15.18
CA GLU A 350 24.75 1.96 15.91
C GLU A 350 25.20 0.55 15.48
N GLU A 351 24.79 -0.48 16.22
CA GLU A 351 25.12 -1.89 15.93
C GLU A 351 24.54 -2.37 14.57
N MET A 352 23.38 -1.84 14.18
CA MET A 352 22.80 -2.08 12.86
C MET A 352 23.26 -0.98 11.88
N PRO A 353 23.84 -1.35 10.72
CA PRO A 353 24.18 -0.40 9.68
C PRO A 353 22.99 0.46 9.24
N THR A 354 23.23 1.73 8.97
CA THR A 354 22.19 2.68 8.54
C THR A 354 21.52 2.24 7.26
N SER A 355 22.29 1.68 6.34
CA SER A 355 21.85 1.05 5.11
C SER A 355 20.82 -0.06 5.36
N ILE A 356 21.13 -1.01 6.23
CA ILE A 356 20.23 -2.13 6.56
C ILE A 356 18.97 -1.63 7.26
N ALA A 357 19.10 -0.71 8.23
CA ALA A 357 17.95 -0.12 8.91
C ALA A 357 17.01 0.62 7.92
N SER A 358 17.58 1.41 7.00
CA SER A 358 16.84 2.15 5.98
C SER A 358 16.15 1.23 4.97
N LEU A 359 16.79 0.11 4.60
CA LEU A 359 16.20 -0.88 3.72
C LEU A 359 15.03 -1.63 4.38
N LYS A 360 15.12 -1.94 5.69
CA LYS A 360 14.01 -2.51 6.47
C LYS A 360 12.80 -1.57 6.49
N VAL A 361 13.02 -0.29 6.77
CA VAL A 361 11.99 0.76 6.72
C VAL A 361 11.31 0.80 5.35
N SER A 362 12.11 0.76 4.28
CA SER A 362 11.59 0.79 2.91
C SER A 362 10.77 -0.46 2.57
N LEU A 363 11.21 -1.64 3.00
CA LEU A 363 10.47 -2.89 2.81
C LEU A 363 9.09 -2.85 3.50
N GLU A 364 9.01 -2.30 4.71
CA GLU A 364 7.73 -2.13 5.41
C GLU A 364 6.80 -1.15 4.69
N ASN A 365 7.33 -0.07 4.11
CA ASN A 365 6.54 0.86 3.30
C ASN A 365 6.00 0.18 2.03
N VAL A 366 6.81 -0.64 1.34
CA VAL A 366 6.34 -1.41 0.17
C VAL A 366 5.22 -2.38 0.57
N ARG A 367 5.37 -3.08 1.71
CA ARG A 367 4.34 -3.97 2.26
C ARG A 367 3.06 -3.20 2.64
N ALA A 368 3.16 -1.96 3.10
CA ALA A 368 2.00 -1.11 3.38
C ALA A 368 1.23 -0.73 2.11
N ILE A 369 1.94 -0.30 1.07
CA ILE A 369 1.34 0.04 -0.23
C ILE A 369 0.65 -1.18 -0.83
N GLU A 370 1.29 -2.36 -0.76
CA GLU A 370 0.69 -3.62 -1.19
C GLU A 370 -0.66 -3.90 -0.54
N ARG A 371 -0.75 -3.73 0.79
CA ARG A 371 -1.99 -3.94 1.55
C ARG A 371 -3.10 -3.01 1.10
N ASN A 372 -2.78 -1.72 0.90
CA ASN A 372 -3.77 -0.74 0.45
C ASN A 372 -4.27 -1.04 -0.97
N LEU A 373 -3.35 -1.37 -1.89
CA LEU A 373 -3.68 -1.73 -3.27
C LEU A 373 -4.59 -2.96 -3.35
N TYR A 374 -4.28 -4.02 -2.61
CA TYR A 374 -5.12 -5.23 -2.60
C TYR A 374 -6.42 -5.06 -1.81
N GLY A 375 -6.44 -4.16 -0.81
CA GLY A 375 -7.62 -3.82 -0.03
C GLY A 375 -8.61 -2.88 -0.72
N GLY A 376 -8.36 -2.46 -1.96
CA GLY A 376 -9.28 -1.59 -2.71
C GLY A 376 -9.43 -0.18 -2.13
N TYR A 377 -8.53 0.23 -1.25
CA TYR A 377 -8.51 1.58 -0.69
C TYR A 377 -7.89 2.56 -1.68
N ASP A 378 -8.32 3.81 -1.58
CA ASP A 378 -7.58 4.88 -2.22
C ASP A 378 -6.22 5.12 -1.53
N PHE A 379 -5.42 6.00 -2.12
CA PHE A 379 -4.10 6.38 -1.61
C PHE A 379 -4.12 6.86 -0.15
N TYR A 380 -5.24 7.41 0.31
CA TYR A 380 -5.42 7.94 1.67
C TYR A 380 -5.98 6.89 2.65
N GLY A 381 -6.18 5.65 2.21
CA GLY A 381 -6.71 4.57 3.03
C GLY A 381 -8.24 4.60 3.20
N HIS A 382 -8.96 5.33 2.35
CA HIS A 382 -10.41 5.44 2.40
C HIS A 382 -11.09 4.55 1.34
N VAL A 383 -12.28 4.06 1.68
CA VAL A 383 -13.18 3.39 0.72
C VAL A 383 -13.94 4.42 -0.10
N ALA A 384 -14.51 4.04 -1.25
CA ALA A 384 -15.18 4.98 -2.15
C ALA A 384 -16.34 5.77 -1.49
N SER A 385 -17.09 5.14 -0.57
CA SER A 385 -18.21 5.76 0.18
C SER A 385 -17.77 6.65 1.33
N TRP A 386 -16.48 6.70 1.66
CA TRP A 386 -16.00 7.43 2.82
C TRP A 386 -16.13 8.94 2.61
N VAL A 387 -16.57 9.64 3.66
CA VAL A 387 -16.62 11.10 3.75
C VAL A 387 -16.08 11.55 5.11
N PRO A 388 -15.46 12.74 5.18
CA PRO A 388 -14.98 13.24 6.45
C PRO A 388 -16.12 13.78 7.32
N SER A 389 -15.98 13.69 8.64
CA SER A 389 -16.97 14.22 9.61
C SER A 389 -16.98 15.75 9.73
N GLY A 390 -15.94 16.43 9.26
CA GLY A 390 -15.86 17.90 9.28
C GLY A 390 -16.73 18.51 8.17
N SER A 391 -17.25 19.72 8.41
CA SER A 391 -18.06 20.44 7.44
C SER A 391 -17.25 20.90 6.22
N PHE A 392 -17.92 21.14 5.10
CA PHE A 392 -17.25 21.70 3.92
C PHE A 392 -16.52 23.04 4.20
N PRO A 393 -17.14 24.02 4.90
CA PRO A 393 -16.45 25.26 5.27
C PRO A 393 -15.17 25.03 6.09
N PHE A 394 -15.21 24.09 7.04
CA PHE A 394 -14.05 23.73 7.87
C PHE A 394 -12.86 23.27 7.02
N TYR A 395 -13.07 22.32 6.10
CA TYR A 395 -11.99 21.84 5.23
C TYR A 395 -11.54 22.87 4.18
N ARG A 396 -12.48 23.66 3.65
CA ARG A 396 -12.16 24.78 2.74
C ARG A 396 -11.20 25.78 3.40
N ASP A 397 -11.43 26.10 4.66
CA ASP A 397 -10.62 27.07 5.39
C ASP A 397 -9.24 26.51 5.75
N GLN A 398 -9.15 25.22 6.10
CA GLN A 398 -7.85 24.52 6.26
C GLN A 398 -7.06 24.46 4.95
N LEU A 399 -7.73 24.16 3.83
CA LEU A 399 -7.11 24.10 2.51
C LEU A 399 -6.47 25.45 2.13
N ASN A 400 -7.04 26.58 2.56
CA ASN A 400 -6.44 27.90 2.36
C ASN A 400 -5.08 28.03 3.05
N SER A 401 -4.97 27.59 4.31
CA SER A 401 -3.72 27.64 5.06
C SER A 401 -2.67 26.71 4.44
N ALA A 402 -3.05 25.48 4.14
CA ALA A 402 -2.14 24.47 3.60
C ALA A 402 -1.58 24.86 2.21
N LEU A 403 -2.39 25.50 1.37
CA LEU A 403 -1.93 26.01 0.07
C LEU A 403 -0.91 27.15 0.22
N ASN A 404 -1.03 27.99 1.26
CA ASN A 404 -0.06 29.04 1.51
C ASN A 404 1.29 28.46 2.00
N ASP A 405 1.24 27.45 2.87
CA ASP A 405 2.43 26.74 3.36
C ASP A 405 3.17 26.01 2.23
N LEU A 406 2.42 25.38 1.31
CA LEU A 406 3.00 24.70 0.13
C LEU A 406 3.85 25.64 -0.72
N ILE A 407 3.43 26.89 -0.93
CA ILE A 407 4.21 27.86 -1.73
C ILE A 407 5.56 28.13 -1.06
N SER A 408 5.58 28.28 0.27
CA SER A 408 6.83 28.49 1.02
C SER A 408 7.77 27.30 0.90
N ILE A 409 7.24 26.08 1.08
CA ILE A 409 8.02 24.82 0.99
C ILE A 409 8.51 24.57 -0.44
N GLN A 410 7.66 24.83 -1.44
CA GLN A 410 8.01 24.75 -2.86
C GLN A 410 9.18 25.68 -3.20
N ASN A 411 9.13 26.93 -2.71
CA ASN A 411 10.22 27.88 -2.91
C ASN A 411 11.52 27.40 -2.26
N ASN A 412 11.46 26.81 -1.07
CA ASN A 412 12.64 26.23 -0.41
C ASN A 412 13.19 25.02 -1.18
N TYR A 413 12.32 24.18 -1.73
CA TYR A 413 12.71 23.03 -2.56
C TYR A 413 13.45 23.46 -3.83
N PHE A 414 12.90 24.40 -4.60
CA PHE A 414 13.56 24.88 -5.82
C PHE A 414 14.86 25.64 -5.52
N LYS A 415 14.90 26.44 -4.45
CA LYS A 415 16.15 27.05 -3.96
C LYS A 415 17.19 26.00 -3.59
N TYR A 416 16.78 24.91 -2.92
CA TYR A 416 17.70 23.80 -2.63
C TYR A 416 18.24 23.18 -3.93
N GLN A 417 17.39 22.94 -4.94
CA GLN A 417 17.83 22.40 -6.23
C GLN A 417 18.80 23.34 -6.97
N ASP A 418 18.58 24.65 -6.90
CA ASP A 418 19.47 25.65 -7.51
C ASP A 418 20.83 25.69 -6.79
N ILE A 419 20.81 25.67 -5.46
CA ILE A 419 22.00 25.75 -4.60
C ILE A 419 22.80 24.44 -4.57
N ALA A 420 22.16 23.28 -4.81
CA ALA A 420 22.83 21.98 -4.95
C ALA A 420 23.86 21.99 -6.10
N ARG A 421 23.73 22.90 -7.06
CA ARG A 421 24.66 23.08 -8.18
C ARG A 421 25.87 23.97 -7.87
N GLU A 422 25.94 24.59 -6.69
CA GLU A 422 27.00 25.53 -6.29
C GLU A 422 27.80 25.03 -5.07
N GLU A 423 29.12 24.86 -5.22
CA GLU A 423 29.99 24.23 -4.20
C GLU A 423 30.08 25.06 -2.88
N ASN A 424 30.00 26.39 -2.97
CA ASN A 424 30.26 27.33 -1.86
C ASN A 424 29.07 27.60 -0.91
N LYS A 425 27.92 26.95 -1.10
CA LYS A 425 26.68 27.20 -0.31
C LYS A 425 26.25 26.01 0.56
N ALA A 426 27.21 25.21 1.03
CA ALA A 426 26.94 24.02 1.86
C ALA A 426 26.13 24.31 3.14
N LYS A 427 26.37 25.46 3.80
CA LYS A 427 25.63 25.84 5.03
C LYS A 427 24.13 26.08 4.76
N ASP A 428 23.79 26.70 3.64
CA ASP A 428 22.40 26.97 3.27
C ASP A 428 21.65 25.66 2.96
N ARG A 429 22.31 24.70 2.29
CA ARG A 429 21.74 23.36 2.02
C ARG A 429 21.32 22.64 3.31
N ILE A 430 22.17 22.67 4.33
CA ILE A 430 21.90 22.05 5.64
C ILE A 430 20.72 22.73 6.34
N SER A 431 20.65 24.06 6.28
CA SER A 431 19.55 24.81 6.88
C SER A 431 18.20 24.43 6.26
N TYR A 432 18.14 24.32 4.93
CA TYR A 432 16.91 23.89 4.24
C TYR A 432 16.56 22.42 4.53
N ALA A 433 17.55 21.53 4.59
CA ALA A 433 17.32 20.13 4.93
C ALA A 433 16.81 19.94 6.37
N ARG A 434 17.38 20.67 7.35
CA ARG A 434 16.90 20.64 8.75
C ARG A 434 15.48 21.16 8.87
N ALA A 435 15.17 22.29 8.23
CA ALA A 435 13.81 22.82 8.20
C ALA A 435 12.82 21.80 7.61
N ALA A 436 13.23 21.07 6.56
CA ALA A 436 12.41 20.02 5.97
C ALA A 436 12.18 18.83 6.91
N VAL A 437 13.21 18.36 7.61
CA VAL A 437 13.11 17.30 8.62
C VAL A 437 12.19 17.71 9.77
N ASP A 438 12.30 18.94 10.27
CA ASP A 438 11.45 19.43 11.36
C ASP A 438 9.97 19.56 10.97
N VAL A 439 9.69 19.98 9.73
CA VAL A 439 8.33 19.99 9.18
C VAL A 439 7.80 18.56 9.05
N GLY A 440 8.57 17.64 8.46
CA GLY A 440 8.19 16.24 8.30
C GLY A 440 7.87 15.55 9.64
N LYS A 441 8.71 15.75 10.67
CA LYS A 441 8.47 15.23 12.02
C LYS A 441 7.18 15.76 12.65
N ARG A 442 6.91 17.06 12.51
CA ARG A 442 5.67 17.67 13.02
C ARG A 442 4.45 17.10 12.32
N SER A 443 4.50 16.93 11.00
CA SER A 443 3.43 16.31 10.22
C SER A 443 3.14 14.88 10.70
N CYS A 444 4.16 14.01 10.74
CA CYS A 444 3.96 12.62 11.19
C CYS A 444 3.41 12.52 12.62
N LYS A 445 3.84 13.42 13.53
CA LYS A 445 3.29 13.45 14.89
C LYS A 445 1.81 13.84 14.91
N ALA A 446 1.39 14.78 14.08
CA ALA A 446 -0.02 15.15 13.95
C ALA A 446 -0.85 14.00 13.37
N ASP A 447 -0.36 13.34 12.31
CA ASP A 447 -1.02 12.18 11.69
C ASP A 447 -1.19 11.02 12.67
N LEU A 448 -0.16 10.74 13.49
CA LEU A 448 -0.24 9.73 14.54
C LEU A 448 -1.31 10.08 15.58
N VAL A 449 -1.51 11.35 15.95
CA VAL A 449 -2.60 11.73 16.86
C VAL A 449 -3.97 11.45 16.23
N THR A 450 -4.16 11.78 14.95
CA THR A 450 -5.41 11.53 14.22
C THR A 450 -5.70 10.03 14.10
N LEU A 451 -4.73 9.24 13.63
CA LEU A 451 -4.86 7.80 13.49
C LEU A 451 -5.13 7.10 14.84
N ARG A 452 -4.63 7.65 15.96
CA ARG A 452 -4.92 7.16 17.31
C ARG A 452 -6.42 7.23 17.60
N SER A 453 -6.99 8.39 17.28
CA SER A 453 -8.41 8.66 17.50
C SER A 453 -9.26 7.72 16.65
N GLN A 454 -8.91 7.54 15.38
CA GLN A 454 -9.61 6.64 14.46
C GLN A 454 -9.54 5.19 14.92
N LEU A 455 -8.35 4.67 15.27
CA LEU A 455 -8.20 3.31 15.79
C LEU A 455 -9.07 3.07 17.04
N LYS A 456 -9.10 4.03 17.98
CA LYS A 456 -9.94 3.94 19.18
C LYS A 456 -11.43 3.97 18.84
N SER A 457 -11.84 4.85 17.92
CA SER A 457 -13.21 4.98 17.47
C SER A 457 -13.70 3.70 16.78
N SER A 458 -12.95 3.20 15.79
CA SER A 458 -13.29 1.96 15.08
C SER A 458 -13.32 0.76 16.02
N ALA A 459 -12.35 0.62 16.93
CA ALA A 459 -12.37 -0.46 17.93
C ALA A 459 -13.62 -0.43 18.82
N SER A 460 -14.05 0.77 19.23
CA SER A 460 -15.26 0.95 20.02
C SER A 460 -16.50 0.54 19.22
N SER A 461 -16.59 0.94 17.95
CA SER A 461 -17.71 0.61 17.07
C SER A 461 -17.76 -0.87 16.67
N ILE A 462 -16.59 -1.52 16.50
CA ILE A 462 -16.52 -2.98 16.28
C ILE A 462 -17.03 -3.71 17.51
N ALA A 463 -16.55 -3.36 18.71
CA ALA A 463 -17.01 -3.97 19.96
C ALA A 463 -18.52 -3.81 20.13
N VAL A 464 -19.03 -2.61 19.81
CA VAL A 464 -20.45 -2.30 19.86
C VAL A 464 -21.28 -3.20 18.95
N LEU A 465 -20.92 -3.31 17.67
CA LEU A 465 -21.67 -4.15 16.72
C LEU A 465 -21.52 -5.64 17.07
N GLN A 466 -20.36 -6.06 17.56
CA GLN A 466 -20.08 -7.44 17.94
C GLN A 466 -20.91 -7.91 19.14
N GLU A 467 -21.18 -7.05 20.13
CA GLU A 467 -22.05 -7.36 21.28
C GLU A 467 -23.51 -7.62 20.88
N GLY A 468 -24.04 -6.93 19.86
CA GLY A 468 -25.45 -7.04 19.45
C GLY A 468 -25.77 -8.20 18.50
N LEU A 469 -24.75 -8.79 17.87
CA LEU A 469 -24.91 -9.86 16.87
C LEU A 469 -25.55 -11.14 17.41
N PRO A 470 -25.16 -11.69 18.59
CA PRO A 470 -25.78 -12.88 19.15
C PRO A 470 -27.28 -12.72 19.39
N THR A 471 -27.71 -11.55 19.88
CA THR A 471 -29.12 -11.24 20.17
C THR A 471 -29.94 -11.15 18.89
N LYS A 472 -29.48 -10.40 17.88
CA LYS A 472 -30.17 -10.32 16.58
C LYS A 472 -30.22 -11.67 15.88
N ARG A 473 -29.14 -12.46 15.95
CA ARG A 473 -29.11 -13.84 15.43
C ARG A 473 -30.15 -14.72 16.14
N LYS A 474 -30.21 -14.66 17.48
CA LYS A 474 -31.16 -15.43 18.28
C LYS A 474 -32.60 -15.07 17.92
N ALA A 475 -32.92 -13.78 17.84
CA ALA A 475 -34.26 -13.31 17.46
C ALA A 475 -34.67 -13.78 16.05
N LEU A 476 -33.75 -13.67 15.08
CA LEU A 476 -33.96 -14.15 13.71
C LEU A 476 -34.22 -15.67 13.68
N VAL A 477 -33.39 -16.46 14.38
CA VAL A 477 -33.54 -17.92 14.48
C VAL A 477 -34.86 -18.30 15.15
N GLU A 478 -35.24 -17.62 16.23
CA GLU A 478 -36.49 -17.89 16.96
C GLU A 478 -37.73 -17.55 16.12
N LYS A 479 -37.72 -16.43 15.40
CA LYS A 479 -38.82 -16.06 14.51
C LYS A 479 -38.96 -17.04 13.34
N ILE A 480 -37.84 -17.44 12.73
CA ILE A 480 -37.83 -18.45 11.67
C ILE A 480 -38.27 -19.83 12.20
N ARG A 481 -37.91 -20.20 13.44
CA ARG A 481 -38.37 -21.44 14.08
C ARG A 481 -39.89 -21.43 14.30
N ALA A 482 -40.44 -20.29 14.71
CA ALA A 482 -41.89 -20.11 14.81
C ALA A 482 -42.57 -20.27 13.43
N PHE A 483 -41.97 -19.76 12.35
CA PHE A 483 -42.47 -19.98 10.99
C PHE A 483 -42.27 -21.40 10.47
N SER A 484 -41.20 -22.10 10.87
CA SER A 484 -40.93 -23.48 10.45
C SER A 484 -41.95 -24.47 11.01
N GLN A 485 -42.58 -24.16 12.15
CA GLN A 485 -43.70 -24.94 12.67
C GLN A 485 -44.93 -24.85 11.77
N ASP A 486 -45.15 -23.72 11.08
CA ASP A 486 -46.25 -23.53 10.13
C ASP A 486 -46.03 -24.27 8.79
N ILE A 487 -44.78 -24.60 8.43
CA ILE A 487 -44.38 -25.17 7.11
C ILE A 487 -43.95 -26.65 7.18
N LYS A 488 -44.27 -27.37 8.27
CA LYS A 488 -43.72 -28.72 8.54
C LYS A 488 -43.93 -29.79 7.46
N ASN A 489 -44.71 -29.53 6.40
CA ASN A 489 -44.99 -30.48 5.32
C ASN A 489 -44.34 -30.15 3.96
N SER A 490 -43.50 -29.11 3.84
CA SER A 490 -43.02 -28.62 2.52
C SER A 490 -41.50 -28.58 2.32
N PHE A 491 -40.68 -28.98 3.30
CA PHE A 491 -39.22 -28.87 3.22
C PHE A 491 -38.49 -30.21 3.30
N ASN A 492 -37.52 -30.42 2.39
CA ASN A 492 -36.63 -31.60 2.34
C ASN A 492 -35.27 -31.36 3.04
N ILE A 493 -35.07 -30.15 3.60
CA ILE A 493 -33.91 -29.73 4.42
C ILE A 493 -34.49 -29.01 5.63
N SER A 494 -34.00 -29.24 6.85
CA SER A 494 -34.52 -28.49 8.00
C SER A 494 -34.17 -27.01 7.86
N MET A 495 -35.14 -26.11 8.07
CA MET A 495 -34.94 -24.66 8.00
C MET A 495 -33.86 -24.18 8.99
N GLU A 496 -33.65 -24.91 10.08
CA GLU A 496 -32.55 -24.70 11.02
C GLU A 496 -31.17 -24.95 10.39
N SER A 497 -31.02 -25.99 9.57
CA SER A 497 -29.80 -26.24 8.77
C SER A 497 -29.63 -25.18 7.68
N PHE A 498 -30.72 -24.69 7.09
CA PHE A 498 -30.68 -23.59 6.13
C PHE A 498 -30.25 -22.27 6.76
N VAL A 499 -30.75 -21.92 7.95
CA VAL A 499 -30.35 -20.70 8.68
C VAL A 499 -28.95 -20.83 9.25
N ASN A 500 -28.53 -21.99 9.73
CA ASN A 500 -27.15 -22.21 10.14
C ASN A 500 -26.21 -22.06 8.94
N ALA A 501 -26.58 -22.57 7.77
CA ALA A 501 -25.85 -22.31 6.53
C ALA A 501 -25.89 -20.80 6.19
N ALA A 502 -27.05 -20.16 6.10
CA ALA A 502 -27.19 -18.73 5.79
C ALA A 502 -26.43 -17.81 6.77
N SER A 503 -26.42 -18.13 8.07
CA SER A 503 -25.68 -17.40 9.12
C SER A 503 -24.17 -17.58 9.00
N THR A 504 -23.71 -18.72 8.49
CA THR A 504 -22.30 -18.97 8.14
C THR A 504 -21.92 -18.26 6.84
N PHE A 505 -22.91 -17.82 6.06
CA PHE A 505 -22.79 -17.18 4.75
C PHE A 505 -22.87 -15.64 4.78
N VAL A 506 -22.94 -14.99 5.95
CA VAL A 506 -22.98 -13.53 6.03
C VAL A 506 -21.59 -12.97 6.37
N PHE A 507 -20.69 -12.92 5.39
CA PHE A 507 -19.42 -12.20 5.51
C PHE A 507 -19.01 -11.64 4.13
N ALA A 508 -19.57 -10.50 3.74
CA ALA A 508 -19.06 -9.74 2.62
C ALA A 508 -19.16 -8.23 2.88
N PRO A 509 -18.06 -7.46 2.86
CA PRO A 509 -18.11 -6.07 2.42
C PRO A 509 -18.49 -6.02 0.93
N GLY A 510 -19.22 -4.98 0.51
CA GLY A 510 -19.60 -4.79 -0.89
C GLY A 510 -18.39 -4.50 -1.79
N LEU A 511 -18.42 -5.06 -3.01
CA LEU A 511 -17.40 -5.05 -4.07
C LEU A 511 -16.14 -5.89 -3.76
N ALA A 512 -15.79 -6.77 -4.71
CA ALA A 512 -14.77 -7.82 -4.59
C ALA A 512 -13.41 -7.30 -4.09
N MET A 513 -13.12 -7.49 -2.80
CA MET A 513 -11.82 -7.16 -2.19
C MET A 513 -10.90 -8.39 -2.19
N GLY A 514 -9.71 -8.22 -2.78
CA GLY A 514 -8.64 -9.21 -2.75
C GLY A 514 -8.03 -9.35 -1.35
N ALA A 515 -7.40 -10.49 -1.09
CA ALA A 515 -6.95 -10.92 0.23
C ALA A 515 -6.05 -9.89 0.97
N VAL A 516 -6.58 -9.28 2.03
CA VAL A 516 -5.81 -8.58 3.06
C VAL A 516 -5.17 -9.64 3.98
N GLN A 517 -3.85 -9.81 3.91
CA GLN A 517 -3.08 -10.56 4.91
C GLN A 517 -2.41 -9.57 5.87
N ALA A 518 -2.89 -9.47 7.12
CA ALA A 518 -2.21 -8.68 8.17
C ALA A 518 -1.23 -9.53 9.02
N ALA A 519 -1.19 -10.86 8.82
CA ALA A 519 -0.39 -11.79 9.63
C ALA A 519 1.13 -11.54 9.63
N SER A 520 1.71 -10.92 8.59
CA SER A 520 3.16 -10.66 8.58
C SER A 520 3.60 -9.60 9.60
N LEU A 521 2.68 -8.72 10.06
CA LEU A 521 2.96 -7.71 11.09
C LEU A 521 3.18 -8.33 12.48
N LEU A 522 2.60 -9.51 12.73
CA LEU A 522 2.70 -10.20 14.01
C LEU A 522 4.06 -10.87 14.22
N HIS A 523 4.79 -11.18 13.15
CA HIS A 523 5.98 -12.03 13.26
C HIS A 523 7.28 -11.26 13.58
N THR A 524 7.34 -9.93 13.45
CA THR A 524 8.61 -9.18 13.59
C THR A 524 8.59 -7.91 14.46
N GLY A 525 7.44 -7.43 14.95
CA GLY A 525 7.44 -6.18 15.77
C GLY A 525 6.27 -5.91 16.72
N LEU A 526 5.23 -6.75 16.76
CA LEU A 526 4.04 -6.54 17.62
C LEU A 526 4.09 -7.27 18.97
N SER A 527 5.08 -8.14 19.19
CA SER A 527 5.32 -8.77 20.50
C SER A 527 5.96 -7.82 21.51
N THR A 528 6.42 -6.64 21.08
CA THR A 528 7.11 -5.63 21.89
C THR A 528 6.41 -4.27 21.95
N ILE A 529 5.19 -4.12 21.42
CA ILE A 529 4.37 -2.92 21.69
C ILE A 529 3.66 -3.10 23.03
N THR A 530 4.46 -3.04 24.09
CA THR A 530 4.06 -2.52 25.40
C THR A 530 5.10 -1.46 25.70
N ASP A 531 4.73 -0.20 25.52
CA ASP A 531 5.64 0.93 25.73
C ASP A 531 4.78 2.17 26.04
N ASP A 532 5.04 2.73 27.23
CA ASP A 532 5.07 4.11 27.77
C ASP A 532 4.13 5.22 27.22
N ALA A 533 3.47 5.04 26.09
CA ALA A 533 2.49 5.97 25.48
C ALA A 533 1.01 5.58 25.70
N GLY A 534 0.75 4.47 26.41
CA GLY A 534 -0.59 4.09 26.91
C GLY A 534 -1.60 3.62 25.85
N ILE A 535 -1.18 2.88 24.82
CA ILE A 535 -2.08 2.24 23.85
C ILE A 535 -2.12 0.72 24.08
N GLN A 536 -3.32 0.16 24.25
CA GLN A 536 -3.57 -1.27 24.07
C GLN A 536 -4.13 -1.50 22.67
N ILE A 537 -3.29 -1.97 21.74
CA ILE A 537 -3.76 -2.45 20.44
C ILE A 537 -4.63 -3.69 20.70
N ARG A 538 -5.91 -3.64 20.32
CA ARG A 538 -6.82 -4.79 20.44
C ARG A 538 -6.48 -5.81 19.35
N LYS A 539 -5.60 -6.75 19.71
CA LYS A 539 -5.16 -7.85 18.83
C LYS A 539 -6.33 -8.69 18.33
N GLU A 540 -7.42 -8.73 19.09
CA GLU A 540 -8.67 -9.38 18.70
C GLU A 540 -9.28 -8.82 17.41
N PHE A 541 -8.91 -7.62 16.93
CA PHE A 541 -9.44 -7.02 15.71
C PHE A 541 -8.50 -7.11 14.49
N VAL A 542 -7.37 -7.81 14.64
CA VAL A 542 -6.35 -7.96 13.58
C VAL A 542 -6.64 -9.18 12.72
N VAL A 543 -6.64 -9.01 11.39
CA VAL A 543 -7.04 -10.05 10.44
C VAL A 543 -5.85 -10.91 9.98
N ASN A 544 -5.85 -12.20 10.31
CA ASN A 544 -4.73 -13.09 10.02
C ASN A 544 -4.71 -13.67 8.59
N LYS A 545 -5.85 -13.97 7.96
CA LYS A 545 -5.90 -14.48 6.57
C LYS A 545 -7.30 -14.35 5.96
N ILE A 546 -7.40 -13.91 4.70
CA ILE A 546 -8.63 -13.98 3.90
C ILE A 546 -8.52 -15.14 2.91
N THR A 547 -9.44 -16.11 2.96
CA THR A 547 -9.47 -17.28 2.06
C THR A 547 -10.59 -17.16 1.04
N VAL A 548 -10.29 -17.34 -0.25
CA VAL A 548 -11.27 -17.27 -1.37
C VAL A 548 -11.78 -18.67 -1.72
N MET A 549 -13.10 -18.87 -1.78
CA MET A 549 -13.75 -20.08 -2.36
C MET A 549 -14.90 -19.66 -3.28
N SER A 550 -15.29 -20.52 -4.22
CA SER A 550 -16.21 -20.21 -5.32
C SER A 550 -17.62 -19.74 -4.87
N ALA A 551 -18.24 -18.80 -5.60
CA ALA A 551 -19.62 -18.37 -5.36
C ALA A 551 -20.67 -19.35 -5.92
N GLY A 552 -21.78 -19.57 -5.20
CA GLY A 552 -22.96 -20.32 -5.67
C GLY A 552 -23.48 -21.42 -4.73
N LEU A 553 -24.51 -22.14 -5.17
CA LEU A 553 -25.19 -23.24 -4.43
C LEU A 553 -24.25 -24.40 -4.05
N GLU A 554 -23.13 -24.54 -4.76
CA GLU A 554 -22.08 -25.54 -4.51
C GLU A 554 -21.20 -25.18 -3.31
N GLY A 555 -20.96 -23.88 -3.07
CA GLY A 555 -20.30 -23.41 -1.85
C GLY A 555 -21.13 -23.66 -0.59
N LEU A 556 -22.48 -23.59 -0.72
CA LEU A 556 -23.44 -23.91 0.35
C LEU A 556 -23.30 -25.36 0.82
N LYS A 557 -23.09 -26.28 -0.12
CA LYS A 557 -22.89 -27.70 0.17
C LYS A 557 -21.56 -27.97 0.87
N GLU A 558 -20.49 -27.29 0.45
CA GLU A 558 -19.14 -27.40 1.02
C GLU A 558 -19.08 -26.94 2.49
N ALA A 559 -19.85 -25.89 2.86
CA ALA A 559 -19.93 -25.39 4.23
C ALA A 559 -20.73 -26.30 5.17
N ILE A 560 -21.76 -26.98 4.66
CA ILE A 560 -22.55 -27.98 5.40
C ILE A 560 -21.69 -29.22 5.68
N GLU A 561 -20.83 -29.62 4.75
CA GLU A 561 -19.91 -30.76 4.89
C GLU A 561 -18.71 -30.47 5.80
N ALA A 562 -18.31 -29.20 5.96
CA ALA A 562 -17.19 -28.78 6.82
C ALA A 562 -17.51 -28.68 8.33
N GLY A 563 -18.78 -28.91 8.71
CA GLY A 563 -19.26 -29.27 10.06
C GLY A 563 -18.48 -28.78 11.28
N ASN A 564 -18.87 -27.63 11.83
CA ASN A 564 -19.16 -27.42 13.26
C ASN A 564 -19.65 -25.97 13.45
N GLY A 565 -20.79 -25.79 14.13
CA GLY A 565 -21.41 -24.49 14.41
C GLY A 565 -20.61 -23.64 15.41
N GLY A 566 -19.38 -23.28 15.05
CA GLY A 566 -18.40 -22.60 15.88
C GLY A 566 -18.63 -21.10 16.02
N GLU A 567 -18.25 -20.58 17.18
CA GLU A 567 -18.27 -19.16 17.54
C GLU A 567 -17.57 -18.29 16.49
N LEU A 568 -18.20 -17.15 16.20
CA LEU A 568 -17.66 -16.07 15.37
C LEU A 568 -16.31 -15.59 15.94
N THR A 569 -15.20 -16.00 15.35
CA THR A 569 -13.87 -15.45 15.66
C THR A 569 -13.45 -14.44 14.59
N VAL A 570 -12.60 -13.49 14.96
CA VAL A 570 -12.15 -12.41 14.08
C VAL A 570 -11.25 -12.91 12.94
N ASP A 571 -10.82 -14.16 13.00
CA ASP A 571 -9.94 -14.81 12.03
C ASP A 571 -10.62 -15.25 10.72
N ASP A 572 -11.93 -15.05 10.56
CA ASP A 572 -12.65 -15.36 9.31
C ASP A 572 -13.32 -14.14 8.62
N PRO A 573 -12.57 -13.13 8.17
CA PRO A 573 -13.07 -12.05 7.31
C PRO A 573 -13.02 -12.46 5.83
N GLY A 574 -13.44 -13.70 5.52
CA GLY A 574 -13.46 -14.31 4.20
C GLY A 574 -14.42 -13.64 3.21
N ALA A 575 -14.09 -12.43 2.74
CA ALA A 575 -14.83 -11.61 1.78
C ALA A 575 -14.96 -12.19 0.34
N ALA A 576 -14.65 -13.46 0.13
CA ALA A 576 -14.62 -14.03 -1.22
C ALA A 576 -15.37 -15.35 -1.37
N LYS A 577 -16.12 -15.79 -0.35
CA LYS A 577 -16.98 -16.99 -0.44
C LYS A 577 -18.43 -16.70 -0.86
N LEU A 578 -18.84 -15.43 -0.99
CA LEU A 578 -20.25 -15.05 -0.74
C LEU A 578 -20.87 -14.08 -1.75
N MET A 579 -21.00 -14.52 -2.99
CA MET A 579 -22.05 -14.04 -3.89
C MET A 579 -23.05 -15.18 -4.22
N ALA A 580 -23.54 -15.88 -3.21
CA ALA A 580 -24.91 -16.39 -3.31
C ALA A 580 -25.79 -15.17 -3.03
N LYS A 581 -26.50 -14.69 -4.04
CA LYS A 581 -27.03 -13.33 -4.04
C LYS A 581 -28.05 -13.18 -2.90
N GLU A 582 -28.10 -12.00 -2.30
CA GLU A 582 -29.29 -11.49 -1.59
C GLU A 582 -30.55 -11.84 -2.40
N SER A 583 -30.49 -11.73 -3.74
CA SER A 583 -31.55 -12.17 -4.63
C SER A 583 -31.93 -13.64 -4.51
N ASP A 584 -31.02 -14.57 -4.21
CA ASP A 584 -31.35 -16.01 -4.15
C ASP A 584 -32.16 -16.35 -2.88
N ILE A 585 -31.85 -15.68 -1.76
CA ILE A 585 -32.63 -15.75 -0.52
C ILE A 585 -33.94 -14.97 -0.66
N GLN A 586 -33.90 -13.80 -1.30
CA GLN A 586 -35.10 -13.01 -1.62
C GLN A 586 -36.03 -13.77 -2.58
N ASP A 587 -35.49 -14.50 -3.56
CA ASP A 587 -36.21 -15.35 -4.50
C ASP A 587 -36.82 -16.55 -3.77
N LEU A 588 -36.10 -17.13 -2.80
CA LEU A 588 -36.63 -18.18 -1.94
C LEU A 588 -37.79 -17.65 -1.08
N LEU A 589 -37.61 -16.54 -0.37
CA LEU A 589 -38.67 -15.91 0.44
C LEU A 589 -39.88 -15.51 -0.43
N THR A 590 -39.63 -15.04 -1.66
CA THR A 590 -40.68 -14.66 -2.61
C THR A 590 -41.45 -15.87 -3.12
N LYS A 591 -40.79 -17.02 -3.37
CA LYS A 591 -41.45 -18.29 -3.76
C LYS A 591 -42.45 -18.80 -2.73
N TYR A 592 -42.28 -18.48 -1.45
CA TYR A 592 -43.16 -18.93 -0.37
C TYR A 592 -44.13 -17.85 0.13
N ARG A 593 -44.20 -16.69 -0.55
CA ARG A 593 -45.12 -15.59 -0.23
C ARG A 593 -46.58 -16.04 -0.21
N GLU A 594 -46.97 -16.96 -1.11
CA GLU A 594 -48.33 -17.52 -1.18
C GLU A 594 -48.64 -18.49 -0.04
N THR A 595 -47.63 -19.22 0.47
CA THR A 595 -47.80 -20.23 1.52
C THR A 595 -47.76 -19.63 2.94
N LEU A 596 -46.95 -18.59 3.13
CA LEU A 596 -46.68 -17.99 4.44
C LEU A 596 -47.50 -16.74 4.74
N GLY A 597 -48.14 -16.16 3.72
CA GLY A 597 -48.76 -14.84 3.83
C GLY A 597 -47.72 -13.71 3.73
N SER A 598 -48.11 -12.63 3.06
CA SER A 598 -47.23 -11.50 2.74
C SER A 598 -46.59 -10.83 3.96
N GLU A 599 -47.33 -10.77 5.07
CA GLU A 599 -46.89 -10.08 6.28
C GLU A 599 -45.76 -10.84 7.01
N LYS A 600 -45.88 -12.16 7.13
CA LYS A 600 -44.86 -12.99 7.79
C LYS A 600 -43.55 -13.01 7.00
N VAL A 601 -43.64 -13.07 5.67
CA VAL A 601 -42.46 -13.01 4.78
C VAL A 601 -41.78 -11.64 4.84
N ARG A 602 -42.56 -10.56 4.95
CA ARG A 602 -42.02 -9.20 5.13
C ARG A 602 -41.21 -9.07 6.43
N VAL A 603 -41.74 -9.54 7.55
CA VAL A 603 -41.05 -9.49 8.86
C VAL A 603 -39.74 -10.28 8.85
N VAL A 604 -39.72 -11.49 8.29
CA VAL A 604 -38.46 -12.28 8.18
C VAL A 604 -37.44 -11.56 7.31
N ARG A 605 -37.88 -10.98 6.20
CA ARG A 605 -37.04 -10.24 5.27
C ARG A 605 -36.40 -9.04 5.97
N GLU A 606 -37.19 -8.23 6.67
CA GLU A 606 -36.70 -7.07 7.42
C GLU A 606 -35.70 -7.46 8.53
N MET A 607 -35.99 -8.51 9.30
CA MET A 607 -35.05 -9.01 10.32
C MET A 607 -33.75 -9.56 9.72
N PHE A 608 -33.84 -10.21 8.56
CA PHE A 608 -32.68 -10.73 7.84
C PHE A 608 -31.84 -9.59 7.28
N ASP A 609 -32.45 -8.61 6.63
CA ASP A 609 -31.79 -7.42 6.09
C ASP A 609 -31.14 -6.58 7.20
N ASP A 610 -31.78 -6.44 8.36
CA ASP A 610 -31.22 -5.77 9.55
C ASP A 610 -30.01 -6.54 10.12
N TYR A 611 -30.11 -7.87 10.22
CA TYR A 611 -28.98 -8.71 10.62
C TYR A 611 -27.81 -8.62 9.63
N LEU A 612 -28.08 -8.70 8.33
CA LEU A 612 -27.09 -8.55 7.26
C LEU A 612 -26.38 -7.20 7.35
N LYS A 613 -27.14 -6.11 7.51
CA LYS A 613 -26.62 -4.74 7.60
C LYS A 613 -25.61 -4.60 8.76
N VAL A 614 -25.96 -5.10 9.95
CA VAL A 614 -25.08 -5.04 11.13
C VAL A 614 -23.77 -5.82 10.92
N VAL A 615 -23.83 -6.99 10.26
CA VAL A 615 -22.63 -7.78 9.98
C VAL A 615 -21.74 -7.09 8.93
N ILE A 616 -22.33 -6.54 7.86
CA ILE A 616 -21.60 -5.79 6.83
C ILE A 616 -20.92 -4.56 7.44
N ASP A 617 -21.64 -3.78 8.23
CA ASP A 617 -21.11 -2.59 8.91
C ASP A 617 -19.96 -2.96 9.86
N ARG A 618 -20.08 -4.04 10.64
CA ARG A 618 -19.02 -4.54 11.53
C ARG A 618 -17.77 -4.92 10.74
N ASN A 619 -17.93 -5.63 9.62
CA ASN A 619 -16.80 -6.06 8.80
C ASN A 619 -16.11 -4.86 8.13
N ASN A 620 -16.86 -3.88 7.63
CA ASN A 620 -16.30 -2.62 7.11
C ASN A 620 -15.48 -1.88 8.18
N LEU A 621 -15.94 -1.86 9.42
CA LEU A 621 -15.21 -1.23 10.54
C LEU A 621 -13.94 -2.00 10.93
N VAL A 622 -13.97 -3.34 10.96
CA VAL A 622 -12.76 -4.16 11.17
C VAL A 622 -11.73 -3.90 10.08
N ILE A 623 -12.19 -3.82 8.84
CA ILE A 623 -11.37 -3.54 7.66
C ILE A 623 -10.76 -2.12 7.78
N HIS A 624 -11.55 -1.11 8.12
CA HIS A 624 -11.06 0.25 8.35
C HIS A 624 -10.07 0.34 9.52
N TYR A 625 -10.30 -0.39 10.62
CA TYR A 625 -9.36 -0.48 11.74
C TYR A 625 -8.00 -1.03 11.29
N ASN A 626 -7.99 -2.07 10.46
CA ASN A 626 -6.75 -2.64 9.92
C ASN A 626 -6.03 -1.66 8.96
N ALA A 627 -6.77 -0.89 8.14
CA ALA A 627 -6.19 0.17 7.30
C ALA A 627 -5.53 1.28 8.14
N CYS A 628 -6.23 1.76 9.19
CA CYS A 628 -5.68 2.75 10.12
C CYS A 628 -4.42 2.25 10.81
N LEU A 629 -4.36 0.96 11.18
CA LEU A 629 -3.19 0.35 11.80
C LEU A 629 -2.00 0.31 10.82
N VAL A 630 -2.25 -0.01 9.55
CA VAL A 630 -1.22 0.03 8.50
C VAL A 630 -0.68 1.45 8.29
N LEU A 631 -1.58 2.44 8.21
CA LEU A 631 -1.19 3.85 8.11
C LEU A 631 -0.41 4.31 9.34
N TRP A 632 -0.80 3.88 10.54
CA TRP A 632 -0.08 4.18 11.78
C TRP A 632 1.37 3.70 11.72
N LEU A 633 1.56 2.42 11.38
CA LEU A 633 2.89 1.81 11.30
C LEU A 633 3.74 2.48 10.22
N THR A 634 3.14 2.81 9.08
CA THR A 634 3.81 3.55 7.99
C THR A 634 4.23 4.95 8.44
N THR A 635 3.35 5.67 9.14
CA THR A 635 3.61 7.01 9.65
C THR A 635 4.70 6.98 10.73
N LYS A 636 4.69 5.97 11.59
CA LYS A 636 5.74 5.75 12.61
C LYS A 636 7.10 5.46 11.96
N SER A 637 7.12 4.59 10.95
CA SER A 637 8.31 4.30 10.15
C SER A 637 8.88 5.55 9.44
N LYS A 638 7.99 6.40 8.89
CA LYS A 638 8.37 7.72 8.33
C LYS A 638 8.96 8.65 9.40
N LEU A 639 8.36 8.71 10.59
CA LEU A 639 8.88 9.50 11.72
C LEU A 639 10.28 9.03 12.13
N ASP A 640 10.48 7.71 12.25
CA ASP A 640 11.77 7.13 12.62
C ASP A 640 12.84 7.44 11.54
N SER A 641 12.47 7.40 10.25
CA SER A 641 13.35 7.84 9.15
C SER A 641 13.74 9.32 9.25
N TYR A 642 12.81 10.22 9.59
CA TYR A 642 13.15 11.64 9.81
C TYR A 642 14.07 11.84 11.03
N VAL A 643 13.84 11.09 12.11
CA VAL A 643 14.72 11.11 13.30
C VAL A 643 16.12 10.60 12.95
N GLN A 644 16.23 9.57 12.11
CA GLN A 644 17.53 9.09 11.62
C GLN A 644 18.23 10.15 10.75
N THR A 645 17.53 10.81 9.83
CA THR A 645 18.12 11.90 9.02
C THR A 645 18.55 13.09 9.88
N GLU A 646 17.79 13.43 10.93
CA GLU A 646 18.19 14.49 11.87
C GLU A 646 19.52 14.16 12.58
N ARG A 647 19.71 12.89 12.97
CA ARG A 647 20.96 12.42 13.58
C ARG A 647 22.12 12.46 12.57
N SER A 648 21.87 12.07 11.31
CA SER A 648 22.90 12.07 10.26
C SER A 648 23.30 13.49 9.81
N LEU A 649 22.46 14.50 10.09
CA LEU A 649 22.73 15.93 9.87
C LEU A 649 23.71 16.57 10.88
N GLY A 650 24.47 15.77 11.63
CA GLY A 650 25.54 16.20 12.53
C GLY A 650 26.69 16.93 11.81
N ARG A 651 27.34 17.88 12.49
CA ARG A 651 28.36 18.77 11.89
C ARG A 651 29.57 18.03 11.31
N ASP A 652 30.01 16.93 11.94
CA ASP A 652 31.32 16.32 11.68
C ASP A 652 31.42 15.51 10.37
N PHE A 653 30.32 14.95 9.87
CA PHE A 653 30.31 14.19 8.60
C PHE A 653 30.22 15.14 7.40
N ILE A 654 29.43 16.21 7.53
CA ILE A 654 29.15 17.16 6.46
C ILE A 654 30.35 18.06 6.17
N GLU A 655 31.16 18.39 7.18
CA GLU A 655 32.42 19.12 6.99
C GLU A 655 33.46 18.31 6.18
N ARG A 656 33.30 16.98 6.07
CA ARG A 656 34.22 16.08 5.34
C ARG A 656 33.74 15.72 3.94
N VAL A 657 32.46 15.86 3.62
CA VAL A 657 31.91 15.54 2.30
C VAL A 657 31.84 16.81 1.46
N HIS A 658 32.84 17.00 0.59
CA HIS A 658 32.81 18.00 -0.46
C HIS A 658 31.79 17.59 -1.55
N GLY A 659 30.51 17.94 -1.38
CA GLY A 659 29.46 17.62 -2.37
C GLY A 659 28.02 17.55 -1.82
N GLU A 660 27.07 17.20 -2.69
CA GLU A 660 25.69 16.89 -2.30
C GLU A 660 25.60 15.48 -1.66
N VAL A 661 24.93 15.37 -0.51
CA VAL A 661 24.71 14.09 0.18
C VAL A 661 23.39 13.48 -0.32
N PRO A 662 23.39 12.24 -0.86
CA PRO A 662 22.18 11.62 -1.43
C PRO A 662 20.97 11.60 -0.49
N GLN A 663 21.19 11.20 0.77
CA GLN A 663 20.15 11.14 1.79
C GLN A 663 19.45 12.50 2.01
N LEU A 664 20.18 13.62 1.91
CA LEU A 664 19.61 14.96 2.07
C LEU A 664 18.75 15.35 0.87
N ALA A 665 19.24 15.09 -0.33
CA ALA A 665 18.50 15.33 -1.57
C ALA A 665 17.17 14.56 -1.58
N VAL A 666 17.20 13.29 -1.14
CA VAL A 666 16.02 12.42 -1.04
C VAL A 666 15.07 12.92 0.05
N THR A 667 15.59 13.36 1.20
CA THR A 667 14.76 13.84 2.31
C THR A 667 14.04 15.14 1.97
N VAL A 668 14.74 16.10 1.35
CA VAL A 668 14.14 17.38 0.92
C VAL A 668 13.05 17.16 -0.12
N GLU A 669 13.29 16.27 -1.09
CA GLU A 669 12.28 15.88 -2.09
C GLU A 669 11.09 15.16 -1.46
N ARG A 670 11.33 14.19 -0.56
CA ARG A 670 10.27 13.48 0.16
C ARG A 670 9.40 14.45 0.95
N ASN A 671 9.98 15.44 1.62
CA ASN A 671 9.20 16.43 2.37
C ASN A 671 8.35 17.31 1.43
N TYR A 672 8.91 17.72 0.28
CA TYR A 672 8.15 18.47 -0.73
C TYR A 672 6.96 17.64 -1.26
N ILE A 673 7.19 16.39 -1.66
CA ILE A 673 6.14 15.46 -2.11
C ILE A 673 5.10 15.22 -1.01
N THR A 674 5.53 15.03 0.25
CA THR A 674 4.62 14.83 1.39
C THR A 674 3.72 16.05 1.60
N THR A 675 4.29 17.26 1.49
CA THR A 675 3.51 18.50 1.62
C THR A 675 2.45 18.61 0.52
N ILE A 676 2.81 18.29 -0.72
CA ILE A 676 1.86 18.22 -1.84
C ILE A 676 0.75 17.20 -1.52
N SER A 677 1.14 16.01 -1.06
CA SER A 677 0.19 14.95 -0.68
C SER A 677 -0.77 15.41 0.43
N THR A 678 -0.31 16.13 1.44
CA THR A 678 -1.17 16.68 2.51
C THR A 678 -2.17 17.71 1.96
N VAL A 679 -1.72 18.63 1.09
CA VAL A 679 -2.62 19.59 0.43
C VAL A 679 -3.65 18.87 -0.44
N MET A 680 -3.22 17.84 -1.18
CA MET A 680 -4.11 17.02 -2.00
C MET A 680 -5.08 16.19 -1.17
N GLU A 681 -4.68 15.73 0.02
CA GLU A 681 -5.58 15.06 0.96
C GLU A 681 -6.63 16.02 1.48
N LEU A 682 -6.25 17.25 1.87
CA LEU A 682 -7.19 18.28 2.28
C LEU A 682 -8.14 18.65 1.15
N LEU A 683 -7.65 18.74 -0.08
CA LEU A 683 -8.48 18.97 -1.25
C LEU A 683 -9.45 17.79 -1.48
N TYR A 684 -8.99 16.56 -1.27
CA TYR A 684 -9.81 15.34 -1.37
C TYR A 684 -10.90 15.33 -0.30
N ARG A 685 -10.56 15.60 0.96
CA ARG A 685 -11.51 15.76 2.07
C ARG A 685 -12.50 16.87 1.79
N THR A 686 -12.05 17.99 1.23
CA THR A 686 -12.93 19.11 0.83
C THR A 686 -13.93 18.69 -0.24
N THR A 687 -13.50 17.95 -1.27
CA THR A 687 -14.38 17.43 -2.31
C THR A 687 -15.35 16.37 -1.79
N LYS A 688 -14.90 15.45 -0.92
CA LYS A 688 -15.77 14.47 -0.27
C LYS A 688 -16.80 15.14 0.63
N ALA A 689 -16.40 16.16 1.40
CA ALA A 689 -17.29 16.97 2.21
C ALA A 689 -18.30 17.71 1.33
N LEU A 690 -17.86 18.26 0.18
CA LEU A 690 -18.73 18.88 -0.82
C LEU A 690 -19.77 17.89 -1.32
N SER A 691 -19.35 16.72 -1.81
CA SER A 691 -20.25 15.65 -2.27
C SER A 691 -21.24 15.20 -1.19
N TYR A 692 -20.80 15.11 0.06
CA TYR A 692 -21.70 14.79 1.17
C TYR A 692 -22.77 15.87 1.36
N VAL A 693 -22.42 17.16 1.32
CA VAL A 693 -23.39 18.24 1.53
C VAL A 693 -24.24 18.56 0.30
N THR A 694 -23.77 18.32 -0.92
CA THR A 694 -24.53 18.58 -2.15
C THR A 694 -25.28 17.36 -2.67
N LEU A 695 -25.00 16.17 -2.14
CA LEU A 695 -25.51 14.88 -2.63
C LEU A 695 -25.23 14.67 -4.13
N SER A 696 -24.11 15.20 -4.62
CA SER A 696 -23.68 15.04 -6.01
C SER A 696 -22.57 14.00 -6.13
N VAL A 697 -22.69 13.12 -7.13
CA VAL A 697 -21.65 12.15 -7.49
C VAL A 697 -20.34 12.88 -7.82
N GLU A 698 -19.22 12.37 -7.32
CA GLU A 698 -17.90 12.98 -7.47
C GLU A 698 -17.57 13.32 -8.93
N PRO A 699 -17.15 14.56 -9.23
CA PRO A 699 -16.63 14.90 -10.54
C PRO A 699 -15.23 14.28 -10.77
N THR A 700 -15.00 13.88 -12.02
CA THR A 700 -13.77 13.37 -12.64
C THR A 700 -12.52 14.28 -12.58
N THR A 701 -12.53 15.36 -11.79
CA THR A 701 -11.53 16.45 -11.89
C THR A 701 -10.21 16.12 -11.20
N PHE A 702 -10.25 15.35 -10.10
CA PHE A 702 -9.05 14.82 -9.46
C PHE A 702 -8.18 13.98 -10.40
N THR A 703 -8.77 13.28 -11.36
CA THR A 703 -8.04 12.46 -12.34
C THR A 703 -7.08 13.28 -13.17
N ARG A 704 -7.41 14.56 -13.47
CA ARG A 704 -6.51 15.44 -14.24
C ARG A 704 -5.29 15.86 -13.43
N LEU A 705 -5.48 16.25 -12.17
CA LEU A 705 -4.39 16.57 -11.24
C LEU A 705 -3.54 15.35 -10.92
N ARG A 706 -4.19 14.20 -10.65
CA ARG A 706 -3.54 12.94 -10.34
C ARG A 706 -2.78 12.39 -11.54
N GLY A 707 -3.30 12.53 -12.75
CA GLY A 707 -2.73 11.97 -13.97
C GLY A 707 -1.30 12.44 -14.29
N GLN A 708 -0.86 13.55 -13.71
CA GLN A 708 0.51 14.08 -13.86
C GLN A 708 1.45 13.74 -12.69
N GLY A 709 0.92 13.21 -11.58
CA GLY A 709 1.68 12.87 -10.38
C GLY A 709 2.09 14.06 -9.49
N PHE A 710 2.90 13.80 -8.46
CA PHE A 710 3.33 14.78 -7.47
C PHE A 710 4.36 15.80 -8.01
N LEU A 711 5.22 15.40 -8.94
CA LEU A 711 6.33 16.22 -9.44
C LEU A 711 5.94 16.92 -10.76
N GLN A 712 5.15 17.99 -10.66
CA GLN A 712 4.82 18.87 -11.80
C GLN A 712 5.21 20.32 -11.50
N GLU A 713 5.82 21.00 -12.48
CA GLU A 713 6.01 22.44 -12.41
C GLU A 713 4.64 23.14 -12.34
N GLY A 714 4.50 24.10 -11.43
CA GLY A 714 3.23 24.80 -11.24
C GLY A 714 2.15 24.02 -10.48
N ILE A 715 2.49 22.92 -9.77
CA ILE A 715 1.50 22.17 -8.97
C ILE A 715 0.72 23.04 -7.99
N ALA A 716 1.37 24.00 -7.33
CA ALA A 716 0.68 24.93 -6.43
C ALA A 716 -0.37 25.78 -7.17
N THR A 717 -0.11 26.17 -8.43
CA THR A 717 -1.07 26.88 -9.27
C THR A 717 -2.23 25.96 -9.65
N ALA A 718 -1.94 24.73 -10.09
CA ALA A 718 -2.97 23.75 -10.45
C ALA A 718 -3.88 23.40 -9.25
N LEU A 719 -3.31 23.26 -8.05
CA LEU A 719 -4.08 23.03 -6.82
C LEU A 719 -4.93 24.24 -6.41
N LYS A 720 -4.46 25.47 -6.67
CA LYS A 720 -5.26 26.70 -6.48
C LYS A 720 -6.41 26.78 -7.47
N GLU A 721 -6.19 26.45 -8.74
CA GLU A 721 -7.25 26.40 -9.75
C GLU A 721 -8.33 25.38 -9.39
N GLU A 722 -7.92 24.19 -8.94
CA GLU A 722 -8.87 23.17 -8.50
C GLU A 722 -9.69 23.61 -7.28
N LYS A 723 -9.05 24.28 -6.32
CA LYS A 723 -9.78 24.90 -5.20
C LYS A 723 -10.82 25.91 -5.72
N ILE A 724 -10.48 26.75 -6.69
CA ILE A 724 -11.42 27.72 -7.29
C ILE A 724 -12.60 26.98 -7.93
N ASP A 725 -12.34 25.88 -8.63
CA ASP A 725 -13.40 25.08 -9.25
C ASP A 725 -14.30 24.39 -8.21
N ILE A 726 -13.75 23.90 -7.10
CA ILE A 726 -14.53 23.39 -5.95
C ILE A 726 -15.45 24.50 -5.40
N ILE A 727 -14.95 25.73 -5.25
CA ILE A 727 -15.74 26.87 -4.77
C ILE A 727 -16.86 27.21 -5.75
N LYS A 728 -16.58 27.25 -7.06
CA LYS A 728 -17.60 27.49 -8.10
C LYS A 728 -18.66 26.39 -8.10
N ARG A 729 -18.28 25.13 -7.91
CA ARG A 729 -19.23 24.02 -7.83
C ARG A 729 -20.14 24.13 -6.62
N TRP A 730 -19.58 24.52 -5.47
CA TRP A 730 -20.38 24.83 -4.28
C TRP A 730 -21.39 25.94 -4.58
N ALA A 731 -20.95 27.06 -5.18
CA ALA A 731 -21.84 28.15 -5.57
C ALA A 731 -22.95 27.68 -6.53
N ASN A 732 -22.59 26.97 -7.59
CA ASN A 732 -23.55 26.43 -8.56
C ASN A 732 -24.53 25.42 -7.94
N ALA A 733 -24.09 24.59 -6.99
CA ALA A 733 -24.95 23.63 -6.31
C ALA A 733 -25.96 24.33 -5.39
N ILE A 734 -25.58 25.46 -4.79
CA ILE A 734 -26.48 26.30 -4.00
C ILE A 734 -27.46 27.06 -4.91
N GLU A 735 -26.96 27.73 -5.95
CA GLU A 735 -27.80 28.48 -6.91
C GLU A 735 -28.76 27.58 -7.71
N GLY A 736 -28.33 26.37 -8.04
CA GLY A 736 -29.13 25.39 -8.78
C GLY A 736 -30.10 24.57 -7.91
N SER A 737 -30.06 24.71 -6.59
CA SER A 737 -30.93 23.94 -5.68
C SER A 737 -32.38 24.43 -5.75
N LYS A 738 -33.24 23.67 -6.44
CA LYS A 738 -34.68 23.98 -6.55
C LYS A 738 -35.46 23.70 -5.27
N ALA A 739 -34.97 22.78 -4.43
CA ALA A 739 -35.53 22.50 -3.11
C ALA A 739 -34.66 23.19 -2.04
N LEU A 740 -35.21 24.20 -1.37
CA LEU A 740 -34.53 24.88 -0.26
C LEU A 740 -34.44 23.94 0.95
N ARG A 741 -33.36 24.06 1.72
CA ARG A 741 -33.31 23.44 3.04
C ARG A 741 -34.24 24.19 3.99
N GLN A 742 -35.08 23.45 4.68
CA GLN A 742 -36.03 23.95 5.67
C GLN A 742 -35.79 23.24 7.00
N PRO A 743 -35.89 23.95 8.13
CA PRO A 743 -35.85 23.30 9.42
C PRO A 743 -37.05 22.36 9.58
N PHE A 744 -36.81 21.21 10.19
CA PHE A 744 -37.84 20.31 10.70
C PHE A 744 -37.53 20.03 12.16
N GLY A 745 -38.55 19.82 12.97
CA GLY A 745 -38.34 19.60 14.39
C GLY A 745 -37.93 20.87 15.14
N GLY A 746 -38.68 21.20 16.18
CA GLY A 746 -38.31 22.25 17.15
C GLY A 746 -38.43 21.70 18.57
N ASP A 747 -38.13 22.52 19.58
CA ASP A 747 -38.22 22.08 20.98
C ASP A 747 -39.59 21.53 21.39
N ASN A 748 -40.65 21.92 20.68
CA ASN A 748 -42.03 21.48 20.92
C ASN A 748 -42.65 20.66 19.78
N ASP A 749 -41.90 20.38 18.70
CA ASP A 749 -42.44 19.74 17.48
C ASP A 749 -41.42 18.80 16.82
N ALA A 750 -40.57 18.15 17.63
CA ALA A 750 -39.55 17.24 17.15
C ALA A 750 -40.16 16.00 16.47
N VAL A 751 -39.48 15.47 15.45
CA VAL A 751 -39.87 14.23 14.78
C VAL A 751 -39.63 13.06 15.74
N LYS A 752 -40.71 12.40 16.16
CA LYS A 752 -40.65 11.27 17.09
C LYS A 752 -40.49 9.95 16.35
N TYR A 753 -39.52 9.15 16.78
CA TYR A 753 -39.34 7.78 16.32
C TYR A 753 -39.40 6.83 17.52
N GLU A 754 -40.51 6.11 17.64
CA GLU A 754 -40.74 5.19 18.76
C GLU A 754 -39.97 3.88 18.56
N LEU A 755 -39.48 3.31 19.67
CA LEU A 755 -38.94 1.96 19.66
C LEU A 755 -40.07 0.95 19.47
N THR A 756 -39.82 -0.07 18.66
CA THR A 756 -40.74 -1.21 18.60
C THR A 756 -40.73 -1.97 19.92
N GLU A 757 -41.79 -2.73 20.20
CA GLU A 757 -41.87 -3.56 21.41
C GLU A 757 -40.63 -4.46 21.56
N GLU A 758 -40.17 -5.09 20.46
CA GLU A 758 -38.97 -5.94 20.46
C GLU A 758 -37.69 -5.13 20.82
N GLN A 759 -37.56 -3.90 20.34
CA GLN A 759 -36.43 -3.02 20.66
C GLN A 759 -36.49 -2.52 22.10
N LEU A 760 -37.67 -2.17 22.61
CA LEU A 760 -37.88 -1.75 23.99
C LEU A 760 -37.52 -2.88 24.96
N GLN A 761 -38.01 -4.10 24.71
CA GLN A 761 -37.66 -5.27 25.52
C GLN A 761 -36.15 -5.56 25.49
N SER A 762 -35.50 -5.37 24.33
CA SER A 762 -34.04 -5.49 24.24
C SER A 762 -33.31 -4.40 25.05
N LEU A 763 -33.81 -3.18 25.08
CA LEU A 763 -33.23 -2.08 25.87
C LEU A 763 -33.34 -2.35 27.37
N LEU A 764 -34.46 -2.92 27.82
CA LEU A 764 -34.74 -3.20 29.23
C LEU A 764 -34.01 -4.43 29.78
N LEU A 765 -33.37 -5.23 28.91
CA LEU A 765 -32.57 -6.37 29.33
C LEU A 765 -31.28 -5.92 30.02
N ASP A 766 -31.09 -6.33 31.28
CA ASP A 766 -29.85 -6.08 32.01
C ASP A 766 -28.73 -6.97 31.46
N LEU A 767 -27.73 -6.33 30.86
CA LEU A 767 -26.58 -6.99 30.22
C LEU A 767 -25.39 -7.16 31.16
N GLY A 768 -25.44 -6.59 32.39
CA GLY A 768 -24.38 -6.74 33.40
C GLY A 768 -22.99 -6.24 32.97
N GLY A 769 -22.93 -5.35 31.97
CA GLY A 769 -21.68 -4.86 31.37
C GLY A 769 -20.91 -3.86 32.24
N LYS A 770 -19.60 -3.74 32.02
CA LYS A 770 -18.72 -2.82 32.79
C LYS A 770 -18.90 -1.33 32.43
N ASP A 771 -19.38 -1.02 31.21
CA ASP A 771 -19.51 0.35 30.69
C ASP A 771 -20.96 0.78 30.35
N ALA A 772 -21.88 -0.18 30.21
CA ALA A 772 -23.33 0.02 30.09
C ALA A 772 -24.06 -1.20 30.65
N ASP A 773 -25.10 -0.97 31.47
CA ASP A 773 -25.91 -2.02 32.07
C ASP A 773 -27.10 -2.39 31.17
N TYR A 774 -27.61 -1.42 30.41
CA TYR A 774 -28.76 -1.56 29.51
C TYR A 774 -28.45 -0.96 28.14
N GLY A 775 -28.92 -1.58 27.05
CA GLY A 775 -28.72 -1.04 25.70
C GLY A 775 -29.38 -1.82 24.57
N VAL A 776 -29.66 -1.11 23.47
CA VAL A 776 -30.23 -1.68 22.24
C VAL A 776 -29.53 -1.10 21.01
N ILE A 777 -29.42 -1.91 19.94
CA ILE A 777 -28.95 -1.49 18.62
C ILE A 777 -30.09 -1.62 17.61
N MET A 778 -30.39 -0.52 16.93
CA MET A 778 -31.48 -0.44 15.96
C MET A 778 -31.04 0.32 14.70
N GLY A 779 -31.59 -0.06 13.55
CA GLY A 779 -31.45 0.70 12.30
C GLY A 779 -32.69 1.56 12.07
N ILE A 780 -32.49 2.81 11.64
CA ILE A 780 -33.60 3.64 11.13
C ILE A 780 -33.55 3.60 9.60
N PRO A 781 -34.60 3.09 8.91
CA PRO A 781 -34.62 3.02 7.46
C PRO A 781 -34.82 4.41 6.84
N ALA A 782 -34.18 4.64 5.69
CA ALA A 782 -34.32 5.88 4.93
C ALA A 782 -35.74 6.04 4.35
N ALA A 783 -36.35 7.20 4.55
CA ALA A 783 -37.61 7.54 3.89
C ALA A 783 -37.36 7.84 2.40
N ARG A 784 -38.21 7.30 1.55
CA ARG A 784 -38.21 7.50 0.09
C ARG A 784 -39.34 8.40 -0.33
N LYS A 785 -39.32 8.87 -1.59
CA LYS A 785 -40.36 9.74 -2.15
C LYS A 785 -41.79 9.20 -1.96
N ARG A 786 -41.96 7.88 -1.91
CA ARG A 786 -43.26 7.20 -1.77
C ARG A 786 -43.48 6.56 -0.40
N THR A 787 -42.60 6.77 0.57
CA THR A 787 -42.76 6.23 1.92
C THR A 787 -43.97 6.90 2.59
N PRO A 788 -44.98 6.13 3.03
CA PRO A 788 -46.11 6.63 3.80
C PRO A 788 -45.72 7.17 5.19
N VAL A 789 -46.53 8.10 5.73
CA VAL A 789 -46.29 8.74 7.05
C VAL A 789 -46.37 7.73 8.20
N ASP A 790 -47.19 6.70 8.07
CA ASP A 790 -47.32 5.61 9.05
C ASP A 790 -46.14 4.63 9.01
N GLU A 791 -45.39 4.55 7.91
CA GLU A 791 -44.17 3.73 7.81
C GLU A 791 -42.92 4.47 8.30
N SER A 792 -42.87 5.79 8.15
CA SER A 792 -41.75 6.59 8.65
C SER A 792 -42.19 7.99 9.04
N PRO A 793 -41.82 8.47 10.24
CA PRO A 793 -42.07 9.85 10.65
C PRO A 793 -41.23 10.85 9.83
N PHE A 794 -40.30 10.35 9.00
CA PHE A 794 -39.55 11.15 8.04
C PHE A 794 -40.19 11.22 6.63
N ALA A 795 -41.40 10.70 6.44
CA ALA A 795 -42.09 10.74 5.16
C ALA A 795 -42.20 12.17 4.61
N GLY A 796 -41.87 12.33 3.33
CA GLY A 796 -41.84 13.64 2.66
C GLY A 796 -40.55 14.44 2.81
N TYR A 797 -39.62 14.01 3.69
CA TYR A 797 -38.31 14.65 3.82
C TYR A 797 -37.22 13.95 2.99
N ALA A 798 -36.56 14.72 2.14
CA ALA A 798 -35.30 14.37 1.46
C ALA A 798 -34.12 15.11 2.13
N ASP A 799 -32.88 14.65 1.91
CA ASP A 799 -31.64 15.25 2.45
C ASP A 799 -31.77 15.61 3.93
N VAL A 800 -32.17 14.64 4.77
CA VAL A 800 -32.41 14.84 6.20
C VAL A 800 -31.09 14.95 6.95
N ARG A 801 -30.89 16.08 7.64
CA ARG A 801 -29.66 16.44 8.38
C ARG A 801 -30.00 16.79 9.82
N LEU A 802 -29.48 16.05 10.78
CA LEU A 802 -29.76 16.23 12.19
C LEU A 802 -28.94 17.38 12.76
N THR A 803 -29.62 18.31 13.43
CA THR A 803 -29.01 19.34 14.27
C THR A 803 -29.16 18.99 15.75
N ARG A 804 -30.11 18.12 16.08
CA ARG A 804 -30.36 17.66 17.45
C ARG A 804 -30.91 16.24 17.50
N VAL A 805 -30.46 15.49 18.51
CA VAL A 805 -30.94 14.14 18.82
C VAL A 805 -31.15 13.99 20.32
N ARG A 806 -32.37 13.67 20.74
CA ARG A 806 -32.72 13.40 22.14
C ARG A 806 -33.35 12.02 22.25
N PHE A 807 -33.33 11.46 23.46
CA PHE A 807 -33.91 10.14 23.73
C PHE A 807 -34.60 10.15 25.09
N TYR A 808 -35.85 9.72 25.11
CA TYR A 808 -36.69 9.73 26.31
C TYR A 808 -37.20 8.33 26.61
N LEU A 809 -37.37 8.06 27.90
CA LEU A 809 -38.08 6.90 28.42
C LEU A 809 -39.23 7.40 29.30
N ASP A 810 -40.42 6.86 29.07
CA ASP A 810 -41.54 7.05 29.98
C ASP A 810 -41.47 6.02 31.11
N GLY A 811 -41.87 6.39 32.34
CA GLY A 811 -41.90 5.48 33.49
C GLY A 811 -40.55 5.15 34.16
N VAL A 812 -39.44 5.68 33.66
CA VAL A 812 -38.10 5.52 34.28
C VAL A 812 -37.99 6.24 35.62
N GLN A 813 -37.28 5.65 36.58
CA GLN A 813 -37.00 6.27 37.88
C GLN A 813 -35.50 6.26 38.20
N THR A 814 -35.04 7.29 38.91
CA THR A 814 -33.67 7.39 39.46
C THR A 814 -33.73 8.10 40.80
N ALA A 815 -32.74 7.89 41.66
CA ALA A 815 -32.67 8.55 42.97
C ALA A 815 -32.57 10.09 42.87
N SER A 816 -31.98 10.60 41.78
CA SER A 816 -31.81 12.03 41.53
C SER A 816 -32.87 12.66 40.63
N ASN A 817 -33.88 11.90 40.18
CA ASN A 817 -34.83 12.31 39.14
C ASN A 817 -34.17 12.79 37.84
N LYS A 818 -32.99 12.26 37.52
CA LYS A 818 -32.20 12.67 36.35
C LYS A 818 -31.75 11.45 35.59
N LEU A 819 -31.90 11.47 34.28
CA LEU A 819 -31.47 10.39 33.41
C LEU A 819 -30.42 10.88 32.41
N GLN A 820 -29.28 10.21 32.39
CA GLN A 820 -28.24 10.34 31.38
C GLN A 820 -28.27 9.12 30.45
N VAL A 821 -28.40 9.40 29.16
CA VAL A 821 -28.39 8.42 28.07
C VAL A 821 -27.21 8.72 27.16
N THR A 822 -26.55 7.66 26.68
CA THR A 822 -25.51 7.75 25.65
C THR A 822 -26.06 7.19 24.34
N LEU A 823 -25.99 7.98 23.28
CA LEU A 823 -26.45 7.64 21.94
C LEU A 823 -25.23 7.56 21.03
N LEU A 824 -25.12 6.50 20.24
CA LEU A 824 -24.04 6.32 19.27
C LEU A 824 -24.63 6.23 17.86
N HIS A 825 -24.22 7.17 17.01
CA HIS A 825 -24.47 7.12 15.57
C HIS A 825 -23.45 6.19 14.90
N GLY A 826 -23.92 5.20 14.14
CA GLY A 826 -23.12 4.09 13.62
C GLY A 826 -22.10 4.46 12.53
N GLY A 827 -22.27 5.60 11.88
CA GLY A 827 -21.28 6.16 10.95
C GLY A 827 -21.47 5.74 9.48
N THR A 828 -22.27 4.71 9.21
CA THR A 828 -22.79 4.44 7.85
C THR A 828 -24.16 5.11 7.71
N ASP A 829 -24.27 6.07 6.81
CA ASP A 829 -25.43 6.94 6.66
C ASP A 829 -25.99 6.83 5.23
N GLU A 830 -27.31 6.71 5.11
CA GLU A 830 -28.00 6.67 3.82
C GLU A 830 -28.73 7.99 3.58
N MET A 831 -28.24 8.77 2.61
CA MET A 831 -28.82 10.05 2.23
C MET A 831 -29.67 9.90 0.97
N VAL A 832 -30.92 10.34 1.04
CA VAL A 832 -31.84 10.34 -0.11
C VAL A 832 -31.94 11.76 -0.66
N ALA A 833 -31.47 11.97 -1.88
CA ALA A 833 -31.53 13.25 -2.57
C ALA A 833 -32.97 13.62 -2.98
N PRO A 834 -33.27 14.90 -3.26
CA PRO A 834 -34.61 15.34 -3.66
C PRO A 834 -35.19 14.65 -4.90
N ASP A 835 -34.35 14.09 -5.76
CA ASP A 835 -34.71 13.30 -6.94
C ASP A 835 -34.90 11.79 -6.66
N ASP A 836 -34.93 11.41 -5.36
CA ASP A 836 -35.08 10.04 -4.85
C ASP A 836 -33.83 9.13 -5.06
N LEU A 837 -32.69 9.71 -5.44
CA LEU A 837 -31.42 8.98 -5.49
C LEU A 837 -30.90 8.72 -4.07
N SER A 838 -30.67 7.45 -3.73
CA SER A 838 -30.03 7.07 -2.46
C SER A 838 -28.52 6.96 -2.63
N LEU A 839 -27.80 7.60 -1.71
CA LEU A 839 -26.36 7.63 -1.63
C LEU A 839 -25.92 7.13 -0.25
N LYS A 840 -24.98 6.20 -0.21
CA LYS A 840 -24.42 5.68 1.03
C LYS A 840 -23.08 6.35 1.33
N PHE A 841 -22.96 6.84 2.54
CA PHE A 841 -21.76 7.49 3.05
C PHE A 841 -21.25 6.78 4.30
N THR A 842 -19.94 6.77 4.49
CA THR A 842 -19.30 6.19 5.67
C THR A 842 -18.40 7.23 6.32
N HIS A 843 -18.55 7.45 7.61
CA HIS A 843 -17.74 8.36 8.41
C HIS A 843 -17.53 7.80 9.82
N ASP A 844 -16.71 8.47 10.63
CA ASP A 844 -16.47 8.04 12.00
C ASP A 844 -17.77 8.10 12.83
N SER A 845 -18.01 7.07 13.64
CA SER A 845 -19.15 7.03 14.55
C SER A 845 -19.10 8.19 15.55
N SER A 846 -20.26 8.74 15.87
CA SER A 846 -20.37 9.92 16.76
C SER A 846 -21.14 9.57 18.03
N THR A 847 -20.58 9.90 19.18
CA THR A 847 -21.23 9.70 20.48
C THR A 847 -21.88 10.99 20.95
N ILE A 848 -23.17 10.93 21.23
CA ILE A 848 -24.00 12.03 21.72
C ILE A 848 -24.43 11.69 23.14
N LYS A 849 -24.31 12.64 24.05
CA LYS A 849 -24.81 12.51 25.42
C LYS A 849 -26.05 13.35 25.57
N PHE A 850 -27.08 12.76 26.16
CA PHE A 850 -28.31 13.46 26.50
C PHE A 850 -28.62 13.26 27.98
N HIS A 851 -28.92 14.35 28.69
CA HIS A 851 -29.18 14.35 30.12
C HIS A 851 -30.34 15.28 30.42
N TYR A 852 -31.37 14.76 31.08
CA TYR A 852 -32.57 15.51 31.42
C TYR A 852 -33.10 15.15 32.81
N ASP A 853 -33.90 16.05 33.38
CA ASP A 853 -34.68 15.82 34.57
C ASP A 853 -35.99 15.11 34.21
N ILE A 854 -36.23 13.95 34.81
CA ILE A 854 -37.31 13.02 34.46
C ILE A 854 -38.69 13.63 34.77
N ILE A 855 -38.80 14.43 35.84
CA ILE A 855 -40.08 14.97 36.30
C ILE A 855 -40.44 16.23 35.51
N THR A 856 -39.47 17.13 35.38
CA THR A 856 -39.70 18.46 34.77
C THR A 856 -39.49 18.48 33.26
N GLY A 857 -38.88 17.43 32.69
CA GLY A 857 -38.43 17.41 31.30
C GLY A 857 -37.27 18.38 31.01
N ARG A 858 -36.72 19.04 32.04
CA ARG A 858 -35.68 20.05 31.87
C ARG A 858 -34.40 19.41 31.35
N ILE A 859 -33.91 19.91 30.23
CA ILE A 859 -32.65 19.47 29.63
C ILE A 859 -31.46 20.03 30.43
N ILE A 860 -30.54 19.15 30.80
CA ILE A 860 -29.30 19.45 31.54
C ILE A 860 -28.11 19.41 30.57
N THR A 861 -28.07 18.41 29.70
CA THR A 861 -27.11 18.31 28.59
C THR A 861 -27.91 17.93 27.35
N ASP A 862 -27.94 18.83 26.39
CA ASP A 862 -28.70 18.63 25.15
C ASP A 862 -27.87 17.82 24.14
N GLY A 863 -28.55 17.00 23.34
CA GLY A 863 -27.93 16.28 22.22
C GLY A 863 -27.81 17.16 20.98
N ASN A 864 -27.38 18.42 21.15
CA ASN A 864 -27.15 19.37 20.07
C ASN A 864 -25.84 19.01 19.34
N VAL A 865 -25.96 18.69 18.05
CA VAL A 865 -24.83 18.29 17.19
C VAL A 865 -24.32 19.43 16.30
N GLU A 866 -25.02 20.57 16.25
CA GLU A 866 -24.68 21.70 15.40
C GLU A 866 -24.03 22.86 16.18
N ASP A 867 -24.74 23.47 17.13
CA ASP A 867 -24.31 24.73 17.76
C ASP A 867 -23.20 24.55 18.79
N ALA A 868 -23.09 23.34 19.37
CA ALA A 868 -22.11 23.03 20.41
C ALA A 868 -20.65 23.14 19.92
N VAL A 869 -20.46 23.24 18.60
CA VAL A 869 -19.16 23.15 17.92
C VAL A 869 -18.98 24.21 16.82
N ASP A 870 -19.79 25.27 16.79
CA ASP A 870 -19.68 26.36 15.81
C ASP A 870 -19.70 25.88 14.33
N HIS A 871 -20.60 24.94 13.99
CA HIS A 871 -20.80 24.42 12.63
C HIS A 871 -19.54 23.76 11.98
N ILE A 872 -18.54 23.35 12.77
CA ILE A 872 -17.33 22.69 12.25
C ILE A 872 -17.57 21.26 11.77
N TYR A 873 -18.65 20.60 12.20
CA TYR A 873 -19.00 19.23 11.81
C TYR A 873 -20.07 19.21 10.71
N ALA A 874 -19.97 18.22 9.83
CA ALA A 874 -21.03 17.92 8.89
C ALA A 874 -22.22 17.30 9.64
N LEU A 875 -23.43 17.73 9.32
CA LEU A 875 -24.64 17.23 9.96
C LEU A 875 -24.95 15.80 9.48
N PRO A 876 -25.02 14.81 10.39
CA PRO A 876 -25.32 13.44 10.03
C PRO A 876 -26.82 13.24 9.73
N GLY A 877 -27.17 12.19 9.00
CA GLY A 877 -28.56 11.76 8.85
C GLY A 877 -29.05 10.89 10.01
N PRO A 878 -30.37 10.68 10.13
CA PRO A 878 -30.92 9.70 11.06
C PRO A 878 -30.79 8.26 10.56
N PHE A 879 -30.54 8.06 9.27
CA PHE A 879 -30.70 6.79 8.56
C PHE A 879 -29.47 5.88 8.68
N THR A 880 -29.11 5.59 9.92
CA THR A 880 -27.95 4.79 10.31
C THR A 880 -28.35 3.70 11.30
N SER A 881 -27.36 2.96 11.82
CA SER A 881 -27.52 2.21 13.06
C SER A 881 -27.30 3.12 14.27
N TRP A 882 -28.20 3.05 15.23
CA TRP A 882 -28.12 3.74 16.51
C TRP A 882 -27.93 2.73 17.63
N ARG A 883 -26.99 3.02 18.55
CA ARG A 883 -26.93 2.34 19.85
C ARG A 883 -27.39 3.30 20.94
N ILE A 884 -28.32 2.84 21.75
CA ILE A 884 -28.73 3.51 22.99
C ILE A 884 -28.05 2.76 24.14
N SER A 885 -27.53 3.49 25.12
CA SER A 885 -26.90 2.91 26.29
C SER A 885 -27.20 3.71 27.55
N ILE A 886 -27.63 2.99 28.59
CA ILE A 886 -27.95 3.54 29.91
C ILE A 886 -27.11 2.77 30.94
N SER A 887 -26.38 3.50 31.78
CA SER A 887 -25.54 2.90 32.81
C SER A 887 -26.00 3.32 34.20
N LYS A 888 -26.09 2.35 35.11
CA LYS A 888 -26.32 2.52 36.55
C LYS A 888 -25.21 3.36 37.20
N LYS A 889 -24.00 3.34 36.65
CA LYS A 889 -22.87 4.17 37.12
C LYS A 889 -23.18 5.67 37.06
N TYR A 890 -23.87 6.10 36.01
CA TYR A 890 -24.21 7.52 35.80
C TYR A 890 -25.65 7.85 36.22
N ASN A 891 -26.46 6.82 36.53
CA ASN A 891 -27.86 6.95 36.91
C ASN A 891 -28.08 6.22 38.25
N GLN A 892 -27.81 6.89 39.36
CA GLN A 892 -27.94 6.28 40.69
C GLN A 892 -29.39 5.91 40.99
N GLY A 893 -29.60 4.70 41.51
CA GLY A 893 -30.94 4.17 41.79
C GLY A 893 -31.80 3.99 40.53
N LEU A 894 -31.17 3.75 39.37
CA LEU A 894 -31.88 3.50 38.12
C LEU A 894 -32.83 2.31 38.25
N ASP A 895 -34.11 2.58 38.00
CA ASP A 895 -35.17 1.59 37.91
C ASP A 895 -35.91 1.77 36.57
N LEU A 896 -35.94 0.69 35.80
CA LEU A 896 -36.57 0.62 34.48
C LEU A 896 -37.82 -0.28 34.47
N SER A 897 -38.25 -0.83 35.63
CA SER A 897 -39.32 -1.83 35.68
C SER A 897 -40.68 -1.30 35.23
N ASN A 898 -40.88 0.02 35.33
CA ASN A 898 -42.13 0.69 34.97
C ASN A 898 -42.04 1.38 33.61
N VAL A 899 -40.97 1.15 32.83
CA VAL A 899 -40.82 1.78 31.52
C VAL A 899 -41.80 1.16 30.52
N SER A 900 -42.69 2.00 29.98
CA SER A 900 -43.74 1.60 29.05
C SER A 900 -43.48 2.00 27.61
N SER A 901 -42.64 3.00 27.36
CA SER A 901 -42.27 3.46 26.03
C SER A 901 -40.92 4.17 26.04
N ALA A 902 -40.28 4.19 24.86
CA ALA A 902 -39.06 4.96 24.64
C ALA A 902 -39.02 5.44 23.18
N TRP A 903 -38.49 6.64 22.96
CA TRP A 903 -38.45 7.23 21.62
C TRP A 903 -37.26 8.17 21.44
N PHE A 904 -36.86 8.32 20.19
CA PHE A 904 -36.01 9.42 19.75
C PHE A 904 -36.84 10.66 19.44
N GLU A 905 -36.26 11.82 19.71
CA GLU A 905 -36.71 13.09 19.15
C GLU A 905 -35.61 13.68 18.26
N PHE A 906 -35.95 13.88 16.99
CA PHE A 906 -35.05 14.42 15.99
C PHE A 906 -35.47 15.84 15.58
N SER A 907 -34.47 16.70 15.40
CA SER A 907 -34.64 18.01 14.78
C SER A 907 -33.47 18.28 13.85
N GLY A 908 -33.69 19.09 12.82
CA GLY A 908 -32.73 19.20 11.76
C GLY A 908 -33.14 20.07 10.58
N LEU A 909 -32.47 19.85 9.46
CA LEU A 909 -32.74 20.44 8.17
C LEU A 909 -33.14 19.35 7.18
N SER A 910 -34.08 19.64 6.31
CA SER A 910 -34.50 18.74 5.23
C SER A 910 -34.80 19.53 3.96
N ARG A 911 -34.93 18.82 2.84
CA ARG A 911 -35.47 19.33 1.58
C ARG A 911 -36.75 18.58 1.26
N SER A 912 -37.63 19.16 0.43
CA SER A 912 -38.76 18.42 -0.13
C SER A 912 -38.31 17.55 -1.31
N PHE A 913 -38.98 16.41 -1.52
CA PHE A 913 -38.87 15.65 -2.77
C PHE A 913 -39.39 16.48 -3.95
N LEU A 914 -38.77 16.33 -5.13
CA LEU A 914 -39.12 17.01 -6.39
C LEU A 914 -40.20 16.28 -7.19
#